data_AF-A0A7K2WD87-F1
#
_entry.id   AF-A0A7K2WD87-F1
#
_cell.length_a   1.000
_cell.length_b   1.000
_cell.length_c   1.000
_cell.angle_alpha   90.00
_cell.angle_beta   90.00
_cell.angle_gamma   90.00
#
_symmetry.space_group_name_H-M   'P 1'
#
loop_
_entity.id
_entity.type
_entity.pdbx_description
1 polymer ?
#
loop_
_entity_poly.entity_id
_entity_poly.type
_entity_poly.pdbx_seq_one_letter_code
_entity_poly.pdbx_strand_id
1 'polypeptide(L)'
;MTPPHHRGSAGPRTPPPGSALAPGPTEPLRTGPVGAPARAHSDRPAPRPTTSGGRAGPHGPGRPGRPGRPGRPGRPGRPGRPAGHAGAGSPLGDPNPRQEGPADLRLVAPALAAWATAAWALDASGTRVTWVVVASLLAALGAPLVQRATRARTGTRPGGARRPWGAWSAVPLAAVLLCVAAAGTSAGLRAADVRRGPVPALARQYAEATAEVRLTSDPRLTRPGVRGDHATPRAVLLNGEVTRLTRADGTVLATRTPVLVIVDLAHRGTTGGPGDAAESAGRSPWLTLLPSTRVRVTARLVPPLTGGERIAAVLRVRGGRPPEVVGEPSGAQRWAGRLRAGLREATEGLAPDARALLPGLVVGDTSRVTPELDDAFKRTDLAHLLAVSGGNFTILLALFIGPAGLAQRAERRGLAPRLGLPLRGTALLGGALTLGFVVVCRPDPSVLRAAVCGAVALLALATGRRRSLIPALATAVLLLVLYDPWLARSYGFLLSVLATGALLTLAPRWSAALRRRRVPPRPAEALAAAAAAQALCAPVVAVLSARVSLVAVPCNLLAEFAVAPATVLGFAALTAAPLAMPLAGMLAWWAGWPAGWIAGIARTGASLPGGAVDWPGNWTGALLLAAVTAVVVLLGRRLIGHPWLTGLCALLLVLAVVRPPPLTRVITGWPPPGWRYAMCVVFPVESTC
;
A
#
# COMPACT_ATOMS: atom_id res chain seq x y z
N MET A 1 -11.59 44.90 58.24
CA MET A 1 -11.82 44.42 59.61
C MET A 1 -11.07 43.09 59.79
N THR A 2 -10.66 42.77 61.02
CA THR A 2 -9.77 41.66 61.46
C THR A 2 -10.46 40.85 62.59
N PRO A 3 -9.87 39.76 63.16
CA PRO A 3 -8.92 38.75 62.67
C PRO A 3 -9.72 37.42 62.44
N PRO A 4 -9.54 36.22 63.10
CA PRO A 4 -8.38 35.52 63.74
C PRO A 4 -7.35 34.99 62.71
N HIS A 5 -6.27 34.25 62.98
CA HIS A 5 -5.59 33.65 64.16
C HIS A 5 -5.96 32.25 64.72
N HIS A 6 -5.09 31.26 64.47
CA HIS A 6 -4.50 30.29 65.42
C HIS A 6 -3.23 29.67 64.75
N ARG A 7 -2.03 29.71 65.33
CA ARG A 7 -1.35 28.64 66.14
C ARG A 7 -1.59 27.20 65.64
N GLY A 8 -0.60 26.35 65.38
CA GLY A 8 0.87 26.46 65.47
C GLY A 8 1.51 25.35 66.33
N SER A 9 2.37 24.52 65.74
CA SER A 9 3.14 23.44 66.41
C SER A 9 4.46 23.19 65.64
N ALA A 10 5.48 22.61 66.29
CA ALA A 10 6.84 22.56 65.74
C ALA A 10 7.63 21.28 66.07
N GLY A 11 8.50 20.88 65.13
CA GLY A 11 9.62 19.96 65.33
C GLY A 11 9.31 18.45 65.13
N PRO A 12 10.35 17.60 65.09
CA PRO A 12 11.79 17.91 65.12
C PRO A 12 12.50 17.71 63.77
N ARG A 13 13.74 18.21 63.66
CA ARG A 13 14.72 17.77 62.63
C ARG A 13 15.79 16.91 63.30
N THR A 14 16.19 15.82 62.66
CA THR A 14 17.41 15.06 62.99
C THR A 14 18.20 14.72 61.69
N PRO A 15 19.52 14.45 61.78
CA PRO A 15 20.46 14.63 60.67
C PRO A 15 20.99 13.29 60.06
N PRO A 16 21.90 13.31 59.07
CA PRO A 16 22.20 12.14 58.22
C PRO A 16 23.52 11.41 58.60
N PRO A 17 23.88 10.37 57.83
CA PRO A 17 25.25 10.18 57.33
C PRO A 17 25.25 10.23 55.78
N GLY A 18 26.34 10.42 55.04
CA GLY A 18 27.75 10.13 55.35
C GLY A 18 28.10 8.70 54.90
N SER A 19 29.16 8.42 54.13
CA SER A 19 30.18 9.29 53.51
C SER A 19 31.06 8.48 52.54
N ALA A 20 31.48 9.08 51.41
CA ALA A 20 32.70 8.74 50.65
C ALA A 20 32.80 7.27 50.09
N LEU A 21 33.81 6.84 49.31
CA LEU A 21 35.00 7.46 48.71
C LEU A 21 35.28 6.75 47.34
N ALA A 22 36.02 7.37 46.42
CA ALA A 22 36.65 6.67 45.28
C ALA A 22 38.12 6.32 45.61
N PRO A 23 38.74 5.28 45.00
CA PRO A 23 39.50 5.54 43.76
C PRO A 23 39.58 4.32 42.79
N GLY A 24 40.33 4.48 41.68
CA GLY A 24 40.99 3.38 40.94
C GLY A 24 42.51 3.55 41.01
N PRO A 25 43.31 3.22 39.97
CA PRO A 25 43.21 2.12 39.00
C PRO A 25 44.55 1.32 38.88
N THR A 26 44.55 0.09 38.36
CA THR A 26 45.79 -0.67 38.08
C THR A 26 45.72 -1.63 36.88
N GLU A 27 46.55 -1.36 35.86
CA GLU A 27 47.30 -2.36 35.05
C GLU A 27 48.56 -2.81 35.86
N PRO A 28 49.51 -3.72 35.46
CA PRO A 28 50.07 -3.86 34.08
C PRO A 28 50.71 -5.23 33.63
N LEU A 29 51.18 -5.31 32.37
CA LEU A 29 52.27 -6.18 31.82
C LEU A 29 52.03 -7.73 31.87
N ARG A 30 52.66 -8.65 31.11
CA ARG A 30 53.77 -8.76 30.12
C ARG A 30 53.51 -10.06 29.29
N THR A 31 54.18 -10.53 28.22
CA THR A 31 55.45 -10.31 27.48
C THR A 31 55.27 -10.47 25.95
N GLY A 32 56.37 -10.57 25.17
CA GLY A 32 56.51 -11.20 23.83
C GLY A 32 57.96 -11.72 23.70
N PRO A 33 58.61 -11.87 22.51
CA PRO A 33 58.13 -11.92 21.11
C PRO A 33 58.75 -13.14 20.32
N VAL A 34 59.25 -12.95 19.08
CA VAL A 34 59.97 -13.90 18.17
C VAL A 34 59.06 -14.90 17.41
N GLY A 35 59.21 -15.17 16.11
CA GLY A 35 60.14 -14.63 15.09
C GLY A 35 59.87 -15.13 13.65
N ALA A 36 60.72 -14.74 12.69
CA ALA A 36 60.74 -15.11 11.26
C ALA A 36 62.24 -15.28 10.82
N PRO A 37 62.66 -15.61 9.56
CA PRO A 37 61.94 -15.67 8.27
C PRO A 37 62.40 -16.83 7.31
N ALA A 38 62.43 -16.59 5.98
CA ALA A 38 63.11 -17.32 4.88
C ALA A 38 62.29 -18.42 4.14
N ARG A 39 62.03 -18.29 2.81
CA ARG A 39 62.81 -18.72 1.59
C ARG A 39 62.34 -20.11 1.08
N ALA A 40 62.34 -20.47 -0.22
CA ALA A 40 62.53 -19.75 -1.50
C ALA A 40 61.96 -20.63 -2.68
N HIS A 41 62.28 -20.27 -3.95
CA HIS A 41 61.89 -20.90 -5.23
C HIS A 41 60.40 -20.66 -5.65
N SER A 42 60.03 -20.29 -6.89
CA SER A 42 60.55 -20.56 -8.25
C SER A 42 60.16 -21.97 -8.75
N ASP A 43 59.71 -22.20 -10.01
CA ASP A 43 59.89 -21.44 -11.25
C ASP A 43 58.67 -21.39 -12.20
N ARG A 44 58.76 -20.50 -13.21
CA ARG A 44 58.04 -20.63 -14.51
C ARG A 44 58.97 -21.38 -15.48
N PRO A 45 58.45 -22.22 -16.40
CA PRO A 45 58.34 -21.69 -17.77
C PRO A 45 57.19 -22.25 -18.64
N ALA A 46 56.82 -21.47 -19.66
CA ALA A 46 56.60 -21.96 -21.01
C ALA A 46 57.68 -21.30 -21.90
N PRO A 47 58.23 -21.94 -22.95
CA PRO A 47 57.62 -21.72 -24.28
C PRO A 47 57.92 -22.75 -25.42
N ARG A 48 57.03 -22.80 -26.44
CA ARG A 48 57.37 -22.91 -27.90
C ARG A 48 58.02 -24.24 -28.42
N PRO A 49 58.41 -24.38 -29.72
CA PRO A 49 57.58 -24.23 -30.96
C PRO A 49 57.91 -25.21 -32.13
N THR A 50 57.23 -25.05 -33.30
CA THR A 50 57.62 -25.49 -34.68
C THR A 50 57.73 -27.02 -34.95
N THR A 51 57.80 -27.56 -36.17
CA THR A 51 57.72 -27.07 -37.59
C THR A 51 56.50 -27.74 -38.29
N SER A 52 56.16 -27.67 -39.59
CA SER A 52 56.72 -27.14 -40.87
C SER A 52 55.53 -26.71 -41.78
N GLY A 53 55.64 -26.17 -43.00
CA GLY A 53 56.80 -25.75 -43.81
C GLY A 53 56.69 -26.16 -45.29
N GLY A 54 55.76 -25.58 -46.07
CA GLY A 54 55.59 -25.83 -47.52
C GLY A 54 55.32 -24.52 -48.30
N ARG A 55 55.74 -24.41 -49.57
CA ARG A 55 56.01 -23.12 -50.23
C ARG A 55 55.81 -23.13 -51.77
N ALA A 56 55.14 -22.10 -52.33
CA ALA A 56 54.98 -21.78 -53.77
C ALA A 56 54.24 -22.86 -54.62
N GLY A 57 53.74 -22.61 -55.83
CA GLY A 57 53.76 -21.40 -56.70
C GLY A 57 52.58 -21.39 -57.72
N PRO A 58 52.55 -20.47 -58.71
CA PRO A 58 51.32 -20.09 -59.44
C PRO A 58 51.25 -20.53 -60.92
N HIS A 59 50.04 -20.58 -61.50
CA HIS A 59 49.81 -20.36 -62.95
C HIS A 59 48.36 -19.90 -63.27
N GLY A 60 48.22 -19.01 -64.25
CA GLY A 60 47.03 -18.85 -65.12
C GLY A 60 47.44 -19.17 -66.59
N PRO A 61 46.72 -18.75 -67.66
CA PRO A 61 45.56 -17.84 -67.74
C PRO A 61 44.38 -18.42 -68.59
N GLY A 62 43.38 -17.61 -69.00
CA GLY A 62 42.42 -18.00 -70.06
C GLY A 62 41.13 -17.17 -70.26
N ARG A 63 41.02 -16.46 -71.40
CA ARG A 63 39.81 -15.89 -72.05
C ARG A 63 40.04 -16.00 -73.58
N PRO A 64 39.04 -16.14 -74.49
CA PRO A 64 37.84 -15.28 -74.70
C PRO A 64 36.53 -16.12 -74.94
N GLY A 65 35.37 -15.69 -75.49
CA GLY A 65 34.92 -14.47 -76.21
C GLY A 65 33.37 -14.33 -76.38
N ARG A 66 32.88 -13.57 -77.39
CA ARG A 66 31.46 -13.21 -77.73
C ARG A 66 31.17 -13.58 -79.23
N PRO A 67 29.96 -13.42 -79.87
CA PRO A 67 28.60 -12.89 -79.49
C PRO A 67 27.44 -13.92 -79.80
N GLY A 68 26.12 -13.64 -79.96
CA GLY A 68 25.23 -12.53 -79.54
C GLY A 68 24.14 -12.04 -80.57
N ARG A 69 22.84 -11.94 -80.14
CA ARG A 69 21.61 -11.35 -80.80
C ARG A 69 20.92 -12.16 -81.95
N PRO A 70 19.65 -11.86 -82.41
CA PRO A 70 18.66 -10.81 -82.04
C PRO A 70 17.15 -11.20 -81.83
N GLY A 71 16.35 -10.32 -81.16
CA GLY A 71 14.88 -10.11 -81.35
C GLY A 71 13.85 -11.10 -80.73
N ARG A 72 12.55 -10.78 -80.52
CA ARG A 72 11.79 -9.49 -80.38
C ARG A 72 10.49 -9.72 -79.48
N PRO A 73 9.37 -8.94 -79.47
CA PRO A 73 8.76 -8.47 -78.19
C PRO A 73 7.36 -9.02 -77.78
N GLY A 74 6.92 -8.79 -76.52
CA GLY A 74 5.56 -9.19 -76.07
C GLY A 74 4.98 -8.65 -74.74
N ARG A 75 4.52 -7.38 -74.72
CA ARG A 75 3.51 -6.76 -73.80
C ARG A 75 3.75 -6.72 -72.25
N PRO A 76 3.02 -5.86 -71.48
CA PRO A 76 3.50 -5.37 -70.17
C PRO A 76 2.88 -6.04 -68.93
N GLY A 77 3.71 -6.22 -67.88
CA GLY A 77 3.32 -6.62 -66.53
C GLY A 77 3.29 -5.46 -65.53
N ARG A 78 2.48 -5.59 -64.46
CA ARG A 78 2.20 -4.56 -63.44
C ARG A 78 3.45 -4.07 -62.67
N PRO A 79 3.45 -2.82 -62.15
CA PRO A 79 4.57 -2.26 -61.39
C PRO A 79 4.88 -3.06 -60.11
N GLY A 80 6.16 -3.21 -59.81
CA GLY A 80 6.66 -4.03 -58.70
C GLY A 80 6.37 -3.45 -57.32
N ARG A 81 6.15 -4.35 -56.34
CA ARG A 81 6.30 -4.02 -54.91
C ARG A 81 7.80 -3.96 -54.56
N PRO A 82 8.25 -3.02 -53.72
CA PRO A 82 9.64 -3.01 -53.26
C PRO A 82 9.93 -4.26 -52.40
N ALA A 83 11.09 -4.88 -52.64
CA ALA A 83 11.51 -6.10 -51.97
C ALA A 83 12.02 -5.83 -50.54
N GLY A 84 11.12 -5.82 -49.56
CA GLY A 84 11.49 -5.99 -48.15
C GLY A 84 11.54 -7.48 -47.77
N HIS A 85 12.37 -7.83 -46.78
CA HIS A 85 12.61 -9.19 -46.24
C HIS A 85 13.66 -10.07 -46.95
N ALA A 86 14.73 -9.47 -47.49
CA ALA A 86 16.02 -10.16 -47.60
C ALA A 86 16.81 -9.97 -46.29
N GLY A 87 16.50 -10.78 -45.27
CA GLY A 87 17.08 -10.59 -43.92
C GLY A 87 16.39 -11.33 -42.77
N ALA A 88 15.78 -12.49 -43.05
CA ALA A 88 15.13 -13.32 -42.04
C ALA A 88 15.93 -14.63 -41.85
N GLY A 89 16.87 -14.62 -40.90
CA GLY A 89 17.47 -15.86 -40.40
C GLY A 89 16.49 -16.60 -39.47
N SER A 90 16.40 -17.92 -39.61
CA SER A 90 15.45 -18.83 -38.96
C SER A 90 13.96 -18.68 -39.39
N PRO A 91 13.31 -19.77 -39.87
CA PRO A 91 11.85 -19.84 -40.02
C PRO A 91 11.09 -19.81 -38.67
N LEU A 92 11.78 -20.08 -37.56
CA LEU A 92 11.27 -19.94 -36.20
C LEU A 92 11.86 -18.64 -35.62
N GLY A 93 11.09 -17.56 -35.70
CA GLY A 93 11.55 -16.23 -35.33
C GLY A 93 11.99 -16.12 -33.87
N ASP A 94 13.19 -15.59 -33.64
CA ASP A 94 13.77 -15.41 -32.31
C ASP A 94 12.83 -14.62 -31.37
N PRO A 95 12.48 -15.15 -30.19
CA PRO A 95 11.61 -14.47 -29.23
C PRO A 95 12.38 -13.37 -28.48
N ASN A 96 12.74 -12.30 -29.20
CA ASN A 96 13.48 -11.15 -28.70
C ASN A 96 12.73 -10.50 -27.52
N PRO A 97 13.25 -10.60 -26.27
CA PRO A 97 12.48 -10.35 -25.05
C PRO A 97 12.29 -8.86 -24.73
N ARG A 98 12.30 -7.99 -25.75
CA ARG A 98 12.19 -6.53 -25.65
C ARG A 98 11.13 -5.91 -26.57
N GLN A 99 10.50 -6.70 -27.44
CA GLN A 99 9.35 -6.24 -28.23
C GLN A 99 8.04 -6.57 -27.50
N GLU A 100 7.70 -5.77 -26.50
CA GLU A 100 6.33 -5.73 -26.01
C GLU A 100 5.44 -5.05 -27.07
N GLY A 101 4.37 -5.73 -27.48
CA GLY A 101 3.39 -5.16 -28.40
C GLY A 101 2.60 -4.00 -27.76
N PRO A 102 1.81 -3.25 -28.55
CA PRO A 102 0.98 -2.16 -28.04
C PRO A 102 0.12 -2.60 -26.84
N ALA A 103 0.12 -1.81 -25.76
CA ALA A 103 -0.61 -2.15 -24.56
C ALA A 103 -2.11 -2.32 -24.84
N ASP A 104 -2.67 -3.49 -24.52
CA ASP A 104 -4.10 -3.72 -24.63
C ASP A 104 -4.86 -2.93 -23.54
N LEU A 105 -5.61 -1.92 -23.97
CA LEU A 105 -6.42 -1.06 -23.11
C LEU A 105 -7.90 -1.44 -23.10
N ARG A 106 -8.32 -2.51 -23.81
CA ARG A 106 -9.74 -2.86 -24.02
C ARG A 106 -10.53 -3.09 -22.73
N LEU A 107 -9.86 -3.57 -21.67
CA LEU A 107 -10.46 -3.83 -20.36
C LEU A 107 -10.47 -2.60 -19.42
N VAL A 108 -9.73 -1.53 -19.75
CA VAL A 108 -9.62 -0.35 -18.88
C VAL A 108 -10.93 0.44 -18.83
N ALA A 109 -11.57 0.68 -19.98
CA ALA A 109 -12.84 1.40 -20.02
C ALA A 109 -14.00 0.66 -19.31
N PRO A 110 -14.21 -0.66 -19.51
CA PRO A 110 -15.18 -1.43 -18.72
C PRO A 110 -14.91 -1.39 -17.20
N ALA A 111 -13.65 -1.50 -16.77
CA ALA A 111 -13.29 -1.47 -15.35
C ALA A 111 -13.55 -0.09 -14.71
N LEU A 112 -13.20 1.00 -15.40
CA LEU A 112 -13.48 2.37 -14.94
C LEU A 112 -14.98 2.68 -14.93
N ALA A 113 -15.73 2.22 -15.93
CA ALA A 113 -17.18 2.39 -15.98
C ALA A 113 -17.89 1.62 -14.86
N ALA A 114 -17.45 0.39 -14.55
CA ALA A 114 -17.92 -0.38 -13.41
C ALA A 114 -17.62 0.33 -12.08
N TRP A 115 -16.40 0.85 -11.89
CA TRP A 115 -16.01 1.62 -10.70
C TRP A 115 -16.89 2.85 -10.51
N ALA A 116 -17.00 3.71 -11.53
CA ALA A 116 -17.81 4.92 -11.46
C ALA A 116 -19.29 4.60 -11.18
N THR A 117 -19.84 3.56 -11.81
CA THR A 117 -21.21 3.12 -11.59
C THR A 117 -21.42 2.58 -10.18
N ALA A 118 -20.49 1.78 -9.64
CA ALA A 118 -20.58 1.28 -8.28
C ALA A 118 -20.52 2.42 -7.25
N ALA A 119 -19.57 3.35 -7.38
CA ALA A 119 -19.45 4.50 -6.49
C ALA A 119 -20.72 5.37 -6.47
N TRP A 120 -21.33 5.61 -7.63
CA TRP A 120 -22.59 6.34 -7.76
C TRP A 120 -23.81 5.55 -7.22
N ALA A 121 -23.92 4.27 -7.56
CA ALA A 121 -25.08 3.44 -7.24
C ALA A 121 -25.21 3.14 -5.73
N LEU A 122 -24.13 3.26 -4.95
CA LEU A 122 -24.20 3.17 -3.50
C LEU A 122 -25.03 4.31 -2.89
N ASP A 123 -24.98 5.53 -3.43
CA ASP A 123 -25.74 6.69 -2.91
C ASP A 123 -27.01 6.99 -3.72
N ALA A 124 -27.11 6.49 -4.95
CA ALA A 124 -28.32 6.60 -5.74
C ALA A 124 -29.52 5.89 -5.08
N SER A 125 -30.72 6.40 -5.36
CA SER A 125 -31.98 5.75 -4.97
C SER A 125 -32.21 4.52 -5.84
N GLY A 126 -32.77 3.45 -5.25
CA GLY A 126 -32.93 2.16 -5.93
C GLY A 126 -33.57 2.27 -7.32
N THR A 127 -34.62 3.09 -7.47
CA THR A 127 -35.28 3.36 -8.75
C THR A 127 -34.34 3.92 -9.82
N ARG A 128 -33.43 4.83 -9.45
CA ARG A 128 -32.41 5.38 -10.39
C ARG A 128 -31.40 4.31 -10.80
N VAL A 129 -30.99 3.45 -9.87
CA VAL A 129 -30.10 2.31 -10.16
C VAL A 129 -30.77 1.32 -11.10
N THR A 130 -32.03 0.93 -10.84
CA THR A 130 -32.81 0.05 -11.72
C THR A 130 -32.94 0.62 -13.13
N TRP A 131 -33.26 1.91 -13.27
CA TRP A 131 -33.33 2.55 -14.60
C TRP A 131 -31.99 2.51 -15.35
N VAL A 132 -30.86 2.80 -14.69
CA VAL A 132 -29.52 2.74 -15.32
C VAL A 132 -29.15 1.31 -15.71
N VAL A 133 -29.47 0.31 -14.88
CA VAL A 133 -29.23 -1.10 -15.18
C VAL A 133 -30.07 -1.55 -16.39
N VAL A 134 -31.38 -1.29 -16.38
CA VAL A 134 -32.30 -1.67 -17.47
C VAL A 134 -31.92 -0.98 -18.79
N ALA A 135 -31.66 0.33 -18.76
CA ALA A 135 -31.23 1.08 -19.95
C ALA A 135 -29.90 0.56 -20.51
N SER A 136 -28.95 0.20 -19.64
CA SER A 136 -27.66 -0.36 -20.07
C SER A 136 -27.80 -1.75 -20.70
N LEU A 137 -28.66 -2.62 -20.15
CA LEU A 137 -28.96 -3.93 -20.73
C LEU A 137 -29.66 -3.80 -22.10
N LEU A 138 -30.68 -2.95 -22.20
CA LEU A 138 -31.39 -2.69 -23.46
C LEU A 138 -30.46 -2.09 -24.52
N ALA A 139 -29.57 -1.17 -24.15
CA ALA A 139 -28.58 -0.60 -25.06
C ALA A 139 -27.53 -1.65 -25.51
N ALA A 140 -27.09 -2.55 -24.62
CA ALA A 140 -26.17 -3.63 -24.96
C ALA A 140 -26.80 -4.66 -25.92
N LEU A 141 -28.09 -4.98 -25.75
CA LEU A 141 -28.87 -5.84 -26.65
C LEU A 141 -29.20 -5.15 -27.99
N GLY A 142 -29.51 -3.85 -27.96
CA GLY A 142 -29.83 -3.05 -29.15
C GLY A 142 -28.62 -2.75 -30.05
N ALA A 143 -27.43 -2.55 -29.48
CA ALA A 143 -26.21 -2.23 -30.23
C ALA A 143 -25.92 -3.18 -31.42
N PRO A 144 -25.89 -4.52 -31.28
CA PRO A 144 -25.68 -5.42 -32.43
C PRO A 144 -26.84 -5.41 -33.44
N LEU A 145 -28.08 -5.16 -33.01
CA LEU A 145 -29.24 -5.07 -33.90
C LEU A 145 -29.18 -3.79 -34.76
N VAL A 146 -28.91 -2.64 -34.14
CA VAL A 146 -28.69 -1.36 -34.85
C VAL A 146 -27.47 -1.45 -35.79
N GLN A 147 -26.40 -2.14 -35.37
CA GLN A 147 -25.22 -2.33 -36.22
C GLN A 147 -25.47 -3.27 -37.41
N ARG A 148 -26.40 -4.24 -37.30
CA ARG A 148 -26.89 -5.05 -38.44
C ARG A 148 -27.79 -4.23 -39.36
N ALA A 149 -28.76 -3.51 -38.80
CA ALA A 149 -29.72 -2.70 -39.55
C ALA A 149 -29.05 -1.57 -40.35
N THR A 150 -28.06 -0.89 -39.77
CA THR A 150 -27.28 0.15 -40.47
C THR A 150 -26.45 -0.45 -41.60
N ARG A 151 -25.72 -1.56 -41.39
CA ARG A 151 -24.99 -2.25 -42.47
C ARG A 151 -25.90 -2.65 -43.63
N ALA A 152 -27.08 -3.21 -43.34
CA ALA A 152 -28.08 -3.57 -44.34
C ALA A 152 -28.56 -2.35 -45.14
N ARG A 153 -28.85 -1.22 -44.48
CA ARG A 153 -29.25 0.03 -45.14
C ARG A 153 -28.13 0.69 -45.95
N THR A 154 -26.86 0.51 -45.60
CA THR A 154 -25.72 1.17 -46.29
C THR A 154 -25.25 0.50 -47.58
N GLY A 155 -25.81 -0.65 -47.97
CA GLY A 155 -25.64 -1.22 -49.33
C GLY A 155 -24.19 -1.54 -49.78
N THR A 156 -23.22 -1.64 -48.86
CA THR A 156 -21.80 -1.77 -49.21
C THR A 156 -21.47 -3.15 -49.80
N ARG A 157 -21.39 -3.24 -51.13
CA ARG A 157 -20.93 -4.44 -51.86
C ARG A 157 -19.52 -4.88 -51.40
N PRO A 158 -19.18 -6.19 -51.38
CA PRO A 158 -17.95 -6.69 -50.74
C PRO A 158 -16.59 -6.34 -51.39
N GLY A 159 -16.56 -5.49 -52.42
CA GLY A 159 -15.35 -5.23 -53.23
C GLY A 159 -14.57 -3.94 -52.92
N GLY A 160 -15.09 -3.05 -52.06
CA GLY A 160 -14.48 -1.74 -51.80
C GLY A 160 -13.53 -1.72 -50.59
N ALA A 161 -12.24 -1.44 -50.80
CA ALA A 161 -11.21 -1.47 -49.76
C ALA A 161 -11.22 -0.28 -48.76
N ARG A 162 -12.38 0.09 -48.22
CA ARG A 162 -12.51 1.05 -47.10
C ARG A 162 -12.60 0.30 -45.76
N ARG A 163 -11.61 0.53 -44.88
CA ARG A 163 -11.44 -0.20 -43.61
C ARG A 163 -12.67 -0.01 -42.69
N PRO A 164 -13.27 -1.10 -42.13
CA PRO A 164 -14.52 -1.02 -41.38
C PRO A 164 -14.32 -0.57 -39.93
N TRP A 165 -13.94 0.69 -39.70
CA TRP A 165 -13.77 1.27 -38.36
C TRP A 165 -15.04 1.17 -37.49
N GLY A 166 -16.22 1.31 -38.09
CA GLY A 166 -17.51 1.16 -37.40
C GLY A 166 -17.88 -0.28 -36.99
N ALA A 167 -17.09 -1.29 -37.35
CA ALA A 167 -17.35 -2.67 -36.94
C ALA A 167 -16.87 -2.97 -35.51
N TRP A 168 -15.75 -2.37 -35.09
CA TRP A 168 -15.03 -2.71 -33.85
C TRP A 168 -15.51 -1.95 -32.61
N SER A 169 -16.44 -0.98 -32.75
CA SER A 169 -16.96 -0.16 -31.65
C SER A 169 -18.07 -0.83 -30.83
N ALA A 170 -18.93 -1.65 -31.45
CA ALA A 170 -20.10 -2.22 -30.79
C ALA A 170 -19.75 -3.23 -29.68
N VAL A 171 -18.74 -4.08 -29.88
CA VAL A 171 -18.31 -5.09 -28.90
C VAL A 171 -17.76 -4.48 -27.60
N PRO A 172 -16.78 -3.53 -27.61
CA PRO A 172 -16.32 -2.89 -26.39
C PRO A 172 -17.40 -2.01 -25.76
N LEU A 173 -18.29 -1.37 -26.54
CA LEU A 173 -19.42 -0.61 -25.99
C LEU A 173 -20.40 -1.51 -25.23
N ALA A 174 -20.78 -2.66 -25.81
CA ALA A 174 -21.62 -3.65 -25.14
C ALA A 174 -20.94 -4.21 -23.88
N ALA A 175 -19.62 -4.46 -23.92
CA ALA A 175 -18.85 -4.89 -22.74
C ALA A 175 -18.84 -3.83 -21.63
N VAL A 176 -18.69 -2.54 -21.97
CA VAL A 176 -18.83 -1.42 -21.02
C VAL A 176 -20.24 -1.41 -20.41
N LEU A 177 -21.29 -1.45 -21.22
CA LEU A 177 -22.68 -1.40 -20.77
C LEU A 177 -23.07 -2.60 -19.88
N LEU A 178 -22.57 -3.80 -20.19
CA LEU A 178 -22.75 -4.98 -19.34
C LEU A 178 -22.01 -4.84 -18.00
N CYS A 179 -20.81 -4.25 -17.99
CA CYS A 179 -20.08 -3.97 -16.75
C CYS A 179 -20.76 -2.88 -15.90
N VAL A 180 -21.34 -1.85 -16.52
CA VAL A 180 -22.20 -0.85 -15.87
C VAL A 180 -23.43 -1.52 -15.25
N ALA A 181 -24.15 -2.36 -16.00
CA ALA A 181 -25.31 -3.08 -15.51
C ALA A 181 -24.97 -4.02 -14.33
N ALA A 182 -23.88 -4.78 -14.41
CA ALA A 182 -23.42 -5.67 -13.35
C ALA A 182 -22.99 -4.90 -12.08
N ALA A 183 -22.22 -3.82 -12.23
CA ALA A 183 -21.78 -2.98 -11.12
C ALA A 183 -22.94 -2.23 -10.46
N GLY A 184 -23.85 -1.66 -11.24
CA GLY A 184 -25.07 -1.04 -10.75
C GLY A 184 -25.95 -2.02 -9.99
N THR A 185 -26.10 -3.26 -10.48
CA THR A 185 -26.86 -4.31 -9.77
C THR A 185 -26.20 -4.70 -8.45
N SER A 186 -24.90 -4.97 -8.43
CA SER A 186 -24.17 -5.34 -7.20
C SER A 186 -24.21 -4.21 -6.16
N ALA A 187 -23.87 -2.98 -6.55
CA ALA A 187 -23.91 -1.80 -5.67
C ALA A 187 -25.33 -1.46 -5.20
N GLY A 188 -26.33 -1.56 -6.08
CA GLY A 188 -27.73 -1.32 -5.75
C GLY A 188 -28.27 -2.29 -4.69
N LEU A 189 -27.96 -3.59 -4.83
CA LEU A 189 -28.32 -4.61 -3.83
C LEU A 189 -27.57 -4.38 -2.51
N ARG A 190 -26.24 -4.24 -2.54
CA ARG A 190 -25.43 -4.03 -1.33
C ARG A 190 -25.76 -2.75 -0.56
N ALA A 191 -26.19 -1.70 -1.26
CA ALA A 191 -26.68 -0.48 -0.62
C ALA A 191 -28.17 -0.53 -0.26
N ALA A 192 -28.95 -1.47 -0.80
CA ALA A 192 -30.28 -1.78 -0.27
C ALA A 192 -30.15 -2.48 1.09
N ASP A 193 -29.29 -3.51 1.21
CA ASP A 193 -29.03 -4.25 2.46
C ASP A 193 -28.71 -3.32 3.66
N VAL A 194 -27.91 -2.28 3.42
CA VAL A 194 -27.46 -1.31 4.45
C VAL A 194 -28.54 -0.28 4.80
N ARG A 195 -29.52 -0.03 3.92
CA ARG A 195 -30.58 1.00 4.13
C ARG A 195 -31.93 0.40 4.55
N ARG A 196 -32.22 -0.84 4.15
CA ARG A 196 -33.50 -1.55 4.34
C ARG A 196 -33.28 -2.80 5.20
N GLY A 197 -33.71 -2.73 6.44
CA GLY A 197 -33.66 -3.85 7.38
C GLY A 197 -34.12 -3.45 8.78
N PRO A 198 -34.24 -4.41 9.72
CA PRO A 198 -34.70 -4.13 11.08
C PRO A 198 -33.69 -3.27 11.85
N VAL A 199 -32.38 -3.49 11.65
CA VAL A 199 -31.31 -2.72 12.32
C VAL A 199 -31.35 -1.22 11.92
N PRO A 200 -31.38 -0.82 10.63
CA PRO A 200 -31.60 0.58 10.24
C PRO A 200 -32.92 1.20 10.72
N ALA A 201 -34.00 0.40 10.84
CA ALA A 201 -35.29 0.88 11.33
C ALA A 201 -35.23 1.25 12.82
N LEU A 202 -34.67 0.35 13.64
CA LEU A 202 -34.46 0.57 15.08
C LEU A 202 -33.43 1.67 15.36
N ALA A 203 -32.39 1.78 14.53
CA ALA A 203 -31.42 2.88 14.60
C ALA A 203 -32.09 4.25 14.41
N ARG A 204 -32.99 4.41 13.42
CA ARG A 204 -33.76 5.66 13.23
C ARG A 204 -34.69 5.97 14.41
N GLN A 205 -35.13 4.97 15.17
CA GLN A 205 -35.91 5.12 16.40
C GLN A 205 -35.04 5.35 17.64
N TYR A 206 -33.71 5.37 17.51
CA TYR A 206 -32.74 5.41 18.60
C TYR A 206 -32.98 4.34 19.68
N ALA A 207 -33.50 3.18 19.27
CA ALA A 207 -33.99 2.13 20.16
C ALA A 207 -32.86 1.34 20.83
N GLU A 208 -33.14 0.81 22.01
CA GLU A 208 -32.27 -0.14 22.71
C GLU A 208 -32.68 -1.58 22.38
N ALA A 209 -31.69 -2.43 22.09
CA ALA A 209 -31.90 -3.83 21.72
C ALA A 209 -30.67 -4.67 22.10
N THR A 210 -30.88 -5.99 22.24
CA THR A 210 -29.80 -6.95 22.47
C THR A 210 -29.42 -7.60 21.14
N ALA A 211 -28.20 -7.36 20.68
CA ALA A 211 -27.68 -7.86 19.41
C ALA A 211 -26.65 -8.97 19.63
N GLU A 212 -26.75 -10.07 18.88
CA GLU A 212 -25.61 -10.97 18.65
C GLU A 212 -24.79 -10.41 17.48
N VAL A 213 -23.59 -9.92 17.78
CA VAL A 213 -22.68 -9.31 16.81
C VAL A 213 -21.50 -10.24 16.56
N ARG A 214 -21.29 -10.61 15.30
CA ARG A 214 -20.07 -11.30 14.85
C ARG A 214 -19.02 -10.26 14.49
N LEU A 215 -17.88 -10.25 15.18
CA LEU A 215 -16.83 -9.26 14.93
C LEU A 215 -16.13 -9.48 13.60
N THR A 216 -15.77 -8.40 12.90
CA THR A 216 -15.08 -8.42 11.60
C THR A 216 -13.73 -7.71 11.60
N SER A 217 -13.50 -6.72 12.48
CA SER A 217 -12.20 -6.03 12.63
C SER A 217 -11.49 -6.36 13.95
N ASP A 218 -10.27 -5.83 14.13
CA ASP A 218 -9.71 -5.66 15.48
C ASP A 218 -10.56 -4.63 16.27
N PRO A 219 -10.60 -4.74 17.61
CA PRO A 219 -10.95 -3.62 18.47
C PRO A 219 -9.90 -2.51 18.33
N ARG A 220 -10.34 -1.26 18.19
CA ARG A 220 -9.47 -0.08 18.11
C ARG A 220 -9.87 0.93 19.18
N LEU A 221 -8.92 1.38 20.00
CA LEU A 221 -9.12 2.50 20.92
C LEU A 221 -9.26 3.80 20.13
N THR A 222 -10.29 4.59 20.43
CA THR A 222 -10.30 6.01 20.01
C THR A 222 -9.27 6.79 20.80
N ARG A 223 -8.65 7.78 20.15
CA ARG A 223 -7.94 8.84 20.85
C ARG A 223 -8.99 9.78 21.45
N PRO A 224 -8.88 10.17 22.73
CA PRO A 224 -9.72 11.24 23.27
C PRO A 224 -9.38 12.54 22.52
N GLY A 225 -10.41 13.29 22.12
CA GLY A 225 -10.25 14.53 21.37
C GLY A 225 -11.05 15.65 22.03
N VAL A 226 -10.40 16.76 22.33
CA VAL A 226 -11.05 17.97 22.82
C VAL A 226 -11.42 18.85 21.62
N ARG A 227 -12.68 19.26 21.51
CA ARG A 227 -13.17 20.12 20.43
C ARG A 227 -14.08 21.21 21.01
N GLY A 228 -13.49 22.38 21.28
CA GLY A 228 -14.09 23.32 22.22
C GLY A 228 -14.24 22.66 23.59
N ASP A 229 -15.33 22.95 24.29
CA ASP A 229 -15.57 22.47 25.66
C ASP A 229 -15.95 20.98 25.74
N HIS A 230 -16.01 20.29 24.60
CA HIS A 230 -16.39 18.89 24.50
C HIS A 230 -15.15 17.98 24.37
N ALA A 231 -14.85 17.22 25.43
CA ALA A 231 -13.92 16.10 25.37
C ALA A 231 -14.65 14.81 24.94
N THR A 232 -14.22 14.18 23.85
CA THR A 232 -14.70 12.84 23.51
C THR A 232 -14.02 11.80 24.41
N PRO A 233 -14.78 10.94 25.12
CA PRO A 233 -14.19 9.92 25.98
C PRO A 233 -13.48 8.85 25.15
N ARG A 234 -12.53 8.15 25.78
CA ARG A 234 -11.96 6.92 25.22
C ARG A 234 -13.08 5.89 25.01
N ALA A 235 -13.11 5.28 23.83
CA ALA A 235 -14.05 4.23 23.49
C ALA A 235 -13.35 3.14 22.68
N VAL A 236 -13.87 1.92 22.72
CA VAL A 236 -13.42 0.83 21.83
C VAL A 236 -14.36 0.75 20.64
N LEU A 237 -13.81 0.90 19.44
CA LEU A 237 -14.49 0.69 18.16
C LEU A 237 -14.28 -0.74 17.71
N LEU A 238 -15.36 -1.47 17.42
CA LEU A 238 -15.31 -2.76 16.73
C LEU A 238 -16.27 -2.76 15.54
N ASN A 239 -15.79 -3.15 14.35
CA ASN A 239 -16.69 -3.45 13.25
C ASN A 239 -17.23 -4.88 13.42
N GLY A 240 -18.49 -5.10 13.06
CA GLY A 240 -19.12 -6.41 13.10
C GLY A 240 -20.35 -6.52 12.21
N GLU A 241 -20.95 -7.71 12.19
CA GLU A 241 -22.21 -7.99 11.52
C GLU A 241 -23.20 -8.51 12.57
N VAL A 242 -24.35 -7.86 12.72
CA VAL A 242 -25.47 -8.35 13.54
C VAL A 242 -26.01 -9.62 12.89
N THR A 243 -25.95 -10.75 13.60
CA THR A 243 -26.49 -12.05 13.15
C THR A 243 -27.87 -12.35 13.71
N ARG A 244 -28.16 -11.88 14.92
CA ARG A 244 -29.49 -11.89 15.55
C ARG A 244 -29.71 -10.59 16.32
N LEU A 245 -30.95 -10.16 16.38
CA LEU A 245 -31.37 -8.96 17.09
C LEU A 245 -32.64 -9.28 17.90
N THR A 246 -32.55 -9.16 19.22
CA THR A 246 -33.69 -9.27 20.13
C THR A 246 -34.11 -7.88 20.55
N ARG A 247 -35.34 -7.49 20.21
CA ARG A 247 -35.93 -6.21 20.59
C ARG A 247 -36.57 -6.32 21.99
N ALA A 248 -36.86 -5.17 22.62
CA ALA A 248 -37.53 -5.10 23.92
C ALA A 248 -38.94 -5.73 23.98
N ASP A 249 -39.60 -5.99 22.84
CA ASP A 249 -40.85 -6.76 22.75
C ASP A 249 -40.63 -8.29 22.73
N GLY A 250 -39.39 -8.76 22.95
CA GLY A 250 -39.01 -10.16 22.91
C GLY A 250 -38.82 -10.73 21.49
N THR A 251 -39.16 -9.98 20.43
CA THR A 251 -39.05 -10.50 19.06
C THR A 251 -37.58 -10.70 18.66
N VAL A 252 -37.27 -11.90 18.15
CA VAL A 252 -35.92 -12.29 17.70
C VAL A 252 -35.87 -12.28 16.18
N LEU A 253 -35.10 -11.35 15.62
CA LEU A 253 -34.94 -11.17 14.18
C LEU A 253 -33.54 -11.65 13.74
N ALA A 254 -33.49 -12.68 12.91
CA ALA A 254 -32.27 -13.10 12.23
C ALA A 254 -31.94 -12.10 11.11
N THR A 255 -30.67 -11.68 11.00
CA THR A 255 -30.23 -10.75 9.95
C THR A 255 -28.74 -10.91 9.67
N ARG A 256 -28.20 -10.13 8.73
CA ARG A 256 -26.76 -9.98 8.47
C ARG A 256 -26.45 -8.53 8.13
N THR A 257 -26.58 -7.66 9.12
CA THR A 257 -26.40 -6.21 8.93
C THR A 257 -25.03 -5.75 9.46
N PRO A 258 -24.19 -5.09 8.64
CA PRO A 258 -22.91 -4.55 9.11
C PRO A 258 -23.12 -3.33 10.01
N VAL A 259 -22.40 -3.29 11.13
CA VAL A 259 -22.52 -2.26 12.18
C VAL A 259 -21.16 -1.89 12.77
N LEU A 260 -21.10 -0.68 13.33
CA LEU A 260 -19.99 -0.21 14.16
C LEU A 260 -20.42 -0.25 15.63
N VAL A 261 -19.77 -1.09 16.44
CA VAL A 261 -19.95 -1.09 17.90
C VAL A 261 -19.00 -0.05 18.50
N ILE A 262 -19.55 0.84 19.33
CA ILE A 262 -18.81 1.81 20.12
C ILE A 262 -19.05 1.48 21.60
N VAL A 263 -18.01 1.02 22.28
CA VAL A 263 -18.05 0.75 23.72
C VAL A 263 -17.45 1.95 24.44
N ASP A 264 -18.30 2.74 25.08
CA ASP A 264 -17.86 3.90 25.85
C ASP A 264 -17.10 3.40 27.10
N LEU A 265 -15.78 3.63 27.18
CA LEU A 265 -14.99 3.30 28.37
C LEU A 265 -15.24 4.39 29.41
N ALA A 266 -16.23 4.13 30.27
CA ALA A 266 -16.61 5.04 31.33
C ALA A 266 -15.39 5.41 32.20
N HIS A 267 -15.20 6.70 32.45
CA HIS A 267 -14.53 7.11 33.68
C HIS A 267 -15.37 6.55 34.83
N ARG A 268 -14.82 5.60 35.60
CA ARG A 268 -15.33 5.34 36.94
C ARG A 268 -15.08 6.61 37.73
N GLY A 269 -16.16 7.25 38.18
CA GLY A 269 -16.05 8.46 38.99
C GLY A 269 -15.39 8.15 40.33
N THR A 270 -14.68 9.15 40.85
CA THR A 270 -14.07 9.22 42.19
C THR A 270 -12.92 8.24 42.52
N THR A 271 -11.92 8.79 43.21
CA THR A 271 -10.72 8.20 43.85
C THR A 271 -9.57 7.61 43.00
N GLY A 272 -9.77 7.17 41.76
CA GLY A 272 -8.66 6.75 40.89
C GLY A 272 -7.87 7.92 40.28
N GLY A 273 -6.54 7.82 40.21
CA GLY A 273 -5.68 8.83 39.56
C GLY A 273 -5.69 8.74 38.03
N PRO A 274 -5.13 9.75 37.31
CA PRO A 274 -5.08 9.74 35.84
C PRO A 274 -4.38 8.51 35.23
N GLY A 275 -3.44 7.91 35.96
CA GLY A 275 -2.75 6.67 35.57
C GLY A 275 -3.65 5.43 35.60
N ASP A 276 -4.47 5.27 36.64
CA ASP A 276 -5.33 4.09 36.84
C ASP A 276 -6.37 3.95 35.72
N ALA A 277 -6.91 5.08 35.25
CA ALA A 277 -7.82 5.15 34.12
C ALA A 277 -7.12 4.79 32.79
N ALA A 278 -5.81 5.08 32.66
CA ALA A 278 -5.04 4.73 31.47
C ALA A 278 -4.71 3.23 31.42
N GLU A 279 -4.27 2.64 32.54
CA GLU A 279 -4.06 1.20 32.70
C GLU A 279 -5.36 0.40 32.52
N SER A 280 -6.42 0.79 33.22
CA SER A 280 -7.72 0.09 33.17
C SER A 280 -8.34 0.10 31.76
N ALA A 281 -8.14 1.18 31.00
CA ALA A 281 -8.55 1.24 29.59
C ALA A 281 -7.75 0.26 28.72
N GLY A 282 -6.46 0.08 28.98
CA GLY A 282 -5.59 -0.86 28.26
C GLY A 282 -5.89 -2.33 28.55
N ARG A 283 -6.39 -2.65 29.75
CA ARG A 283 -6.76 -4.02 30.19
C ARG A 283 -8.22 -4.41 29.90
N SER A 284 -8.95 -3.60 29.13
CA SER A 284 -10.37 -3.85 28.82
C SER A 284 -10.59 -5.19 28.11
N PRO A 285 -11.55 -6.05 28.55
CA PRO A 285 -11.82 -7.35 27.93
C PRO A 285 -12.40 -7.25 26.50
N TRP A 286 -12.72 -6.04 26.05
CA TRP A 286 -13.09 -5.78 24.65
C TRP A 286 -11.87 -5.73 23.71
N LEU A 287 -10.65 -5.53 24.24
CA LEU A 287 -9.41 -5.42 23.46
C LEU A 287 -8.76 -6.77 23.13
N THR A 288 -9.13 -7.84 23.85
CA THR A 288 -8.65 -9.21 23.62
C THR A 288 -9.49 -9.97 22.58
N LEU A 289 -10.61 -9.39 22.12
CA LEU A 289 -11.53 -10.03 21.19
C LEU A 289 -10.93 -10.16 19.77
N LEU A 290 -11.03 -11.36 19.19
CA LEU A 290 -10.61 -11.65 17.82
C LEU A 290 -11.80 -11.58 16.84
N PRO A 291 -11.57 -11.38 15.52
CA PRO A 291 -12.62 -11.50 14.51
C PRO A 291 -13.27 -12.88 14.52
N SER A 292 -14.48 -12.94 13.97
CA SER A 292 -15.39 -14.09 13.97
C SER A 292 -15.93 -14.53 15.33
N THR A 293 -15.38 -14.03 16.45
CA THR A 293 -16.04 -14.12 17.77
C THR A 293 -17.46 -13.55 17.68
N ARG A 294 -18.42 -14.23 18.30
CA ARG A 294 -19.81 -13.75 18.45
C ARG A 294 -20.00 -13.26 19.88
N VAL A 295 -20.33 -11.98 20.02
CA VAL A 295 -20.64 -11.36 21.30
C VAL A 295 -22.12 -10.96 21.36
N ARG A 296 -22.77 -11.17 22.50
CA ARG A 296 -24.10 -10.64 22.79
C ARG A 296 -23.95 -9.34 23.56
N VAL A 297 -24.56 -8.28 23.05
CA VAL A 297 -24.41 -6.92 23.57
C VAL A 297 -25.77 -6.22 23.60
N THR A 298 -26.17 -5.70 24.75
CA THR A 298 -27.28 -4.74 24.83
C THR A 298 -26.71 -3.37 24.50
N ALA A 299 -27.29 -2.71 23.50
CA ALA A 299 -26.79 -1.46 22.96
C ALA A 299 -27.93 -0.57 22.47
N ARG A 300 -27.72 0.74 22.53
CA ARG A 300 -28.57 1.70 21.84
C ARG A 300 -28.14 1.77 20.37
N LEU A 301 -29.06 1.46 19.45
CA LEU A 301 -28.85 1.61 18.03
C LEU A 301 -29.02 3.09 17.65
N VAL A 302 -28.10 3.62 16.85
CA VAL A 302 -28.00 5.03 16.45
C VAL A 302 -27.73 5.07 14.94
N PRO A 303 -28.31 5.99 14.15
CA PRO A 303 -27.99 6.09 12.73
C PRO A 303 -26.52 6.51 12.54
N PRO A 304 -25.84 6.09 11.46
CA PRO A 304 -24.50 6.58 11.16
C PRO A 304 -24.54 8.10 10.90
N LEU A 305 -23.65 8.85 11.56
CA LEU A 305 -23.53 10.30 11.41
C LEU A 305 -23.03 10.70 10.00
N THR A 306 -22.20 9.85 9.40
CA THR A 306 -21.67 10.03 8.04
C THR A 306 -22.44 9.14 7.06
N GLY A 307 -23.09 9.74 6.07
CA GLY A 307 -23.62 8.98 4.94
C GLY A 307 -22.48 8.45 4.07
N GLY A 308 -22.60 7.20 3.59
CA GLY A 308 -21.69 6.65 2.57
C GLY A 308 -20.69 5.58 3.06
N GLU A 309 -20.76 5.16 4.32
CA GLU A 309 -19.95 4.04 4.85
C GLU A 309 -20.72 2.70 4.81
N ARG A 310 -20.01 1.57 4.85
CA ARG A 310 -20.57 0.20 4.87
C ARG A 310 -21.29 -0.13 6.21
N ILE A 311 -21.63 0.87 7.01
CA ILE A 311 -22.20 0.75 8.36
C ILE A 311 -23.67 1.15 8.32
N ALA A 312 -24.56 0.22 8.67
CA ALA A 312 -26.01 0.43 8.63
C ALA A 312 -26.57 1.05 9.91
N ALA A 313 -25.89 0.82 11.04
CA ALA A 313 -26.18 1.40 12.34
C ALA A 313 -24.92 1.41 13.22
N VAL A 314 -24.90 2.32 14.19
CA VAL A 314 -23.91 2.38 15.26
C VAL A 314 -24.54 1.82 16.53
N LEU A 315 -23.91 0.83 17.16
CA LEU A 315 -24.35 0.25 18.44
C LEU A 315 -23.53 0.87 19.56
N ARG A 316 -24.13 1.75 20.37
CA ARG A 316 -23.49 2.31 21.56
C ARG A 316 -23.74 1.44 22.78
N VAL A 317 -22.67 0.81 23.27
CA VAL A 317 -22.67 0.03 24.51
C VAL A 317 -22.24 0.95 25.67
N ARG A 318 -23.11 1.10 26.67
CA ARG A 318 -22.88 1.93 27.85
C ARG A 318 -22.39 1.09 29.04
N GLY A 319 -21.67 1.75 29.97
CA GLY A 319 -21.40 1.19 31.30
C GLY A 319 -20.27 0.15 31.39
N GLY A 320 -19.48 -0.05 30.34
CA GLY A 320 -18.22 -0.82 30.40
C GLY A 320 -18.33 -2.30 30.81
N ARG A 321 -19.53 -2.89 30.80
CA ARG A 321 -19.74 -4.31 31.10
C ARG A 321 -18.87 -5.21 30.20
N PRO A 322 -18.37 -6.35 30.68
CA PRO A 322 -17.64 -7.29 29.84
C PRO A 322 -18.54 -7.85 28.73
N PRO A 323 -17.98 -8.19 27.56
CA PRO A 323 -18.73 -8.76 26.44
C PRO A 323 -19.15 -10.21 26.75
N GLU A 324 -20.43 -10.53 26.59
CA GLU A 324 -20.89 -11.91 26.70
C GLU A 324 -20.50 -12.68 25.42
N VAL A 325 -19.53 -13.61 25.52
CA VAL A 325 -19.05 -14.37 24.36
C VAL A 325 -19.95 -15.59 24.12
N VAL A 326 -20.79 -15.52 23.10
CA VAL A 326 -21.77 -16.56 22.71
C VAL A 326 -21.20 -17.53 21.65
N GLY A 327 -20.03 -17.22 21.09
CA GLY A 327 -19.35 -18.16 20.20
C GLY A 327 -17.90 -17.78 19.96
N GLU A 328 -17.01 -18.77 20.07
CA GLU A 328 -15.58 -18.61 19.86
C GLU A 328 -15.22 -18.07 18.45
N PRO A 329 -14.08 -17.36 18.31
CA PRO A 329 -13.46 -17.10 17.03
C PRO A 329 -13.01 -18.40 16.35
N SER A 330 -13.05 -18.45 15.01
CA SER A 330 -12.67 -19.64 14.23
C SER A 330 -11.21 -20.05 14.45
N GLY A 331 -10.89 -21.34 14.26
CA GLY A 331 -9.53 -21.86 14.47
C GLY A 331 -8.44 -21.11 13.70
N ALA A 332 -8.74 -20.65 12.48
CA ALA A 332 -7.84 -19.81 11.68
C ALA A 332 -7.60 -18.42 12.31
N GLN A 333 -8.64 -17.79 12.87
CA GLN A 333 -8.49 -16.53 13.61
C GLN A 333 -7.80 -16.73 14.97
N ARG A 334 -8.03 -17.86 15.66
CA ARG A 334 -7.27 -18.23 16.88
C ARG A 334 -5.78 -18.40 16.59
N TRP A 335 -5.42 -19.05 15.48
CA TRP A 335 -4.03 -19.21 15.06
C TRP A 335 -3.38 -17.87 14.66
N ALA A 336 -4.08 -17.04 13.87
CA ALA A 336 -3.63 -15.68 13.56
C ALA A 336 -3.48 -14.80 14.82
N GLY A 337 -4.37 -14.95 15.81
CA GLY A 337 -4.27 -14.31 17.12
C GLY A 337 -3.01 -14.71 17.87
N ARG A 338 -2.70 -16.02 17.95
CA ARG A 338 -1.45 -16.52 18.57
C ARG A 338 -0.20 -16.03 17.87
N LEU A 339 -0.16 -16.03 16.53
CA LEU A 339 0.96 -15.47 15.76
C LEU A 339 1.19 -13.99 16.10
N ARG A 340 0.12 -13.18 16.05
CA ARG A 340 0.17 -11.75 16.39
C ARG A 340 0.62 -11.51 17.83
N ALA A 341 0.14 -12.30 18.79
CA ALA A 341 0.57 -12.24 20.19
C ALA A 341 2.07 -12.59 20.33
N GLY A 342 2.53 -13.66 19.69
CA GLY A 342 3.94 -14.04 19.73
C GLY A 342 4.88 -13.02 19.07
N LEU A 343 4.45 -12.31 18.03
CA LEU A 343 5.21 -11.17 17.49
C LEU A 343 5.20 -9.96 18.43
N ARG A 344 4.09 -9.70 19.15
CA ARG A 344 4.06 -8.66 20.20
C ARG A 344 5.05 -8.98 21.33
N GLU A 345 5.11 -10.23 21.75
CA GLU A 345 6.01 -10.74 22.79
C GLU A 345 7.48 -10.68 22.35
N ALA A 346 7.80 -11.22 21.17
CA ALA A 346 9.14 -11.17 20.59
C ALA A 346 9.67 -9.74 20.35
N THR A 347 8.81 -8.72 20.33
CA THR A 347 9.19 -7.31 20.14
C THR A 347 9.28 -6.50 21.43
N GLU A 348 9.01 -7.06 22.62
CA GLU A 348 8.88 -6.23 23.84
C GLU A 348 10.18 -5.60 24.33
N GLY A 349 11.31 -6.29 24.12
CA GLY A 349 12.66 -5.80 24.40
C GLY A 349 13.26 -4.86 23.33
N LEU A 350 12.49 -4.47 22.31
CA LEU A 350 12.92 -3.47 21.32
C LEU A 350 12.72 -2.04 21.86
N ALA A 351 13.51 -1.11 21.32
CA ALA A 351 13.29 0.33 21.50
C ALA A 351 11.84 0.72 21.12
N PRO A 352 11.20 1.71 21.80
CA PRO A 352 9.76 1.94 21.71
C PRO A 352 9.20 2.06 20.28
N ASP A 353 9.90 2.79 19.41
CA ASP A 353 9.51 2.97 18.01
C ASP A 353 9.59 1.68 17.19
N ALA A 354 10.64 0.88 17.37
CA ALA A 354 10.80 -0.39 16.68
C ALA A 354 9.77 -1.44 17.17
N ARG A 355 9.50 -1.45 18.48
CA ARG A 355 8.45 -2.25 19.14
C ARG A 355 7.04 -1.91 18.63
N ALA A 356 6.81 -0.64 18.29
CA ALA A 356 5.54 -0.18 17.72
C ALA A 356 5.44 -0.45 16.22
N LEU A 357 6.53 -0.20 15.47
CA LEU A 357 6.54 -0.23 14.01
C LEU A 357 6.55 -1.65 13.45
N LEU A 358 7.27 -2.60 14.06
CA LEU A 358 7.40 -3.94 13.49
C LEU A 358 6.07 -4.71 13.45
N PRO A 359 5.23 -4.74 14.52
CA PRO A 359 3.88 -5.31 14.44
C PRO A 359 2.97 -4.55 13.46
N GLY A 360 3.12 -3.23 13.34
CA GLY A 360 2.43 -2.42 12.33
C GLY A 360 2.75 -2.86 10.90
N LEU A 361 4.04 -2.89 10.55
CA LEU A 361 4.53 -3.23 9.21
C LEU A 361 4.22 -4.68 8.79
N VAL A 362 4.31 -5.63 9.74
CA VAL A 362 4.16 -7.07 9.46
C VAL A 362 2.69 -7.50 9.48
N VAL A 363 1.92 -7.13 10.51
CA VAL A 363 0.55 -7.66 10.72
C VAL A 363 -0.55 -6.59 10.78
N GLY A 364 -0.21 -5.31 10.60
CA GLY A 364 -1.16 -4.19 10.59
C GLY A 364 -1.55 -3.70 11.99
N ASP A 365 -0.77 -4.08 13.00
CA ASP A 365 -1.08 -3.81 14.39
C ASP A 365 -0.52 -2.45 14.84
N THR A 366 -1.26 -1.39 14.53
CA THR A 366 -0.91 -0.03 14.93
C THR A 366 -1.26 0.30 16.39
N SER A 367 -1.69 -0.68 17.22
CA SER A 367 -2.13 -0.43 18.60
C SER A 367 -1.03 0.10 19.53
N ARG A 368 0.24 -0.18 19.22
CA ARG A 368 1.43 0.30 19.96
C ARG A 368 2.01 1.62 19.41
N VAL A 369 1.49 2.16 18.31
CA VAL A 369 2.03 3.36 17.64
C VAL A 369 1.59 4.63 18.37
N THR A 370 2.57 5.42 18.85
CA THR A 370 2.30 6.67 19.57
C THR A 370 1.76 7.77 18.65
N PRO A 371 0.99 8.75 19.15
CA PRO A 371 0.46 9.85 18.33
C PRO A 371 1.57 10.65 17.62
N GLU A 372 2.71 10.84 18.27
CA GLU A 372 3.84 11.62 17.76
C GLU A 372 4.56 10.89 16.63
N LEU A 373 4.63 9.55 16.70
CA LEU A 373 5.19 8.72 15.64
C LEU A 373 4.23 8.66 14.43
N ASP A 374 2.93 8.48 14.67
CA ASP A 374 1.88 8.52 13.64
C ASP A 374 1.84 9.88 12.90
N ASP A 375 1.92 10.99 13.62
CA ASP A 375 1.97 12.33 13.00
C ASP A 375 3.31 12.65 12.31
N ALA A 376 4.42 12.04 12.75
CA ALA A 376 5.69 12.10 12.03
C ALA A 376 5.62 11.33 10.70
N PHE A 377 4.99 10.14 10.70
CA PHE A 377 4.72 9.36 9.50
C PHE A 377 3.78 10.06 8.52
N LYS A 378 2.79 10.84 9.00
CA LYS A 378 1.95 11.69 8.13
C LYS A 378 2.73 12.86 7.52
N ARG A 379 3.53 13.57 8.32
CA ARG A 379 4.36 14.70 7.85
C ARG A 379 5.39 14.31 6.79
N THR A 380 5.83 13.05 6.80
CA THR A 380 6.80 12.48 5.85
C THR A 380 6.19 11.65 4.72
N ASP A 381 4.86 11.56 4.65
CA ASP A 381 4.10 10.70 3.72
C ASP A 381 4.47 9.21 3.78
N LEU A 382 4.97 8.77 4.95
CA LEU A 382 5.33 7.38 5.26
C LEU A 382 4.17 6.60 5.90
N ALA A 383 3.05 7.24 6.25
CA ALA A 383 1.91 6.62 6.93
C ALA A 383 1.33 5.38 6.21
N HIS A 384 1.51 5.28 4.89
CA HIS A 384 1.14 4.11 4.10
C HIS A 384 1.94 2.83 4.44
N LEU A 385 3.07 2.94 5.17
CA LEU A 385 3.86 1.82 5.71
C LEU A 385 3.29 1.26 7.04
N LEU A 386 2.44 2.03 7.74
CA LEU A 386 1.77 1.59 8.97
C LEU A 386 0.53 0.73 8.68
N ALA A 387 -0.02 0.82 7.47
CA ALA A 387 -0.98 -0.12 6.94
C ALA A 387 -0.25 -1.29 6.27
N VAL A 388 -0.80 -2.50 6.31
CA VAL A 388 -0.19 -3.66 5.63
C VAL A 388 -0.23 -3.45 4.12
N SER A 389 0.91 -3.03 3.58
CA SER A 389 0.99 -2.68 2.16
C SER A 389 0.97 -3.95 1.28
N GLY A 390 0.40 -3.82 0.09
CA GLY A 390 0.56 -4.83 -0.95
C GLY A 390 2.01 -5.02 -1.40
N GLY A 391 2.90 -4.07 -1.11
CA GLY A 391 4.35 -4.19 -1.32
C GLY A 391 4.95 -5.24 -0.39
N ASN A 392 4.57 -5.26 0.89
CA ASN A 392 5.09 -6.20 1.89
C ASN A 392 4.76 -7.65 1.48
N PHE A 393 3.51 -7.89 1.03
CA PHE A 393 3.12 -9.16 0.42
C PHE A 393 3.91 -9.48 -0.86
N THR A 394 4.10 -8.50 -1.75
CA THR A 394 4.84 -8.69 -3.01
C THR A 394 6.31 -9.06 -2.76
N ILE A 395 6.94 -8.50 -1.73
CA ILE A 395 8.31 -8.81 -1.30
C ILE A 395 8.39 -10.27 -0.83
N LEU A 396 7.47 -10.73 0.02
CA LEU A 396 7.41 -12.14 0.43
C LEU A 396 7.21 -13.09 -0.77
N LEU A 397 6.28 -12.76 -1.67
CA LEU A 397 5.99 -13.59 -2.83
C LEU A 397 7.17 -13.64 -3.81
N ALA A 398 7.88 -12.53 -4.00
CA ALA A 398 9.09 -12.45 -4.81
C ALA A 398 10.30 -13.16 -4.18
N LEU A 399 10.42 -13.19 -2.86
CA LEU A 399 11.44 -13.97 -2.14
C LEU A 399 11.18 -15.48 -2.25
N PHE A 400 9.90 -15.88 -2.10
CA PHE A 400 9.49 -17.28 -2.14
C PHE A 400 9.57 -17.89 -3.55
N ILE A 401 9.00 -17.20 -4.56
CA ILE A 401 8.89 -17.68 -5.95
C ILE A 401 10.10 -17.26 -6.82
N GLY A 402 10.76 -16.16 -6.47
CA GLY A 402 11.70 -15.45 -7.34
C GLY A 402 11.00 -14.38 -8.20
N PRO A 403 11.76 -13.51 -8.89
CA PRO A 403 11.18 -12.49 -9.76
C PRO A 403 10.36 -13.11 -10.90
N ALA A 404 9.12 -12.66 -11.11
CA ALA A 404 8.20 -13.26 -12.08
C ALA A 404 8.75 -13.32 -13.52
N GLY A 405 9.62 -12.37 -13.92
CA GLY A 405 10.31 -12.38 -15.21
C GLY A 405 11.37 -13.49 -15.38
N LEU A 406 11.88 -14.06 -14.27
CA LEU A 406 12.85 -15.17 -14.27
C LEU A 406 12.18 -16.55 -14.07
N ALA A 407 10.90 -16.63 -13.73
CA ALA A 407 10.15 -17.89 -13.55
C ALA A 407 10.07 -18.77 -14.82
N GLN A 408 10.56 -18.26 -15.96
CA GLN A 408 10.63 -18.92 -17.27
C GLN A 408 12.09 -19.20 -17.72
N ARG A 409 13.08 -19.10 -16.82
CA ARG A 409 14.50 -19.44 -17.09
C ARG A 409 15.05 -20.38 -16.01
N ALA A 410 16.03 -21.21 -16.38
CA ALA A 410 16.57 -22.26 -15.52
C ALA A 410 17.33 -21.72 -14.28
N GLU A 411 17.88 -20.50 -14.34
CA GLU A 411 18.44 -19.78 -13.19
C GLU A 411 17.35 -19.32 -12.19
N ARG A 412 16.70 -20.28 -11.55
CA ARG A 412 15.69 -20.03 -10.53
C ARG A 412 16.33 -19.54 -9.22
N ARG A 413 16.44 -18.22 -9.02
CA ARG A 413 17.10 -17.61 -7.83
C ARG A 413 16.23 -17.46 -6.56
N GLY A 414 15.02 -18.03 -6.51
CA GLY A 414 14.15 -18.00 -5.32
C GLY A 414 14.47 -19.08 -4.28
N LEU A 415 13.69 -19.15 -3.19
CA LEU A 415 13.83 -20.18 -2.15
C LEU A 415 13.22 -21.55 -2.52
N ALA A 416 11.98 -21.59 -3.03
CA ALA A 416 11.33 -22.85 -3.44
C ALA A 416 12.15 -23.74 -4.42
N PRO A 417 12.94 -23.18 -5.37
CA PRO A 417 13.90 -23.93 -6.19
C PRO A 417 15.02 -24.62 -5.40
N ARG A 418 15.58 -23.96 -4.38
CA ARG A 418 16.61 -24.53 -3.50
C ARG A 418 16.05 -25.66 -2.61
N LEU A 419 14.73 -25.68 -2.42
CA LEU A 419 13.97 -26.73 -1.74
C LEU A 419 13.47 -27.83 -2.70
N GLY A 420 13.95 -27.87 -3.95
CA GLY A 420 13.61 -28.91 -4.93
C GLY A 420 12.16 -28.90 -5.44
N LEU A 421 11.36 -27.88 -5.11
CA LEU A 421 9.91 -27.95 -5.29
C LEU A 421 9.48 -27.94 -6.78
N PRO A 422 8.55 -28.83 -7.19
CA PRO A 422 7.99 -28.85 -8.52
C PRO A 422 7.12 -27.61 -8.76
N LEU A 423 6.98 -27.20 -10.03
CA LEU A 423 6.32 -25.93 -10.39
C LEU A 423 4.88 -25.82 -9.86
N ARG A 424 4.15 -26.93 -9.80
CA ARG A 424 2.80 -27.04 -9.20
C ARG A 424 2.83 -26.87 -7.68
N GLY A 425 3.84 -27.42 -7.00
CA GLY A 425 4.03 -27.26 -5.56
C GLY A 425 4.35 -25.80 -5.17
N THR A 426 5.20 -25.12 -5.93
CA THR A 426 5.47 -23.68 -5.74
C THR A 426 4.21 -22.84 -5.91
N ALA A 427 3.35 -23.15 -6.88
CA ALA A 427 2.09 -22.45 -7.09
C ALA A 427 1.08 -22.71 -5.95
N LEU A 428 0.96 -23.97 -5.49
CA LEU A 428 0.08 -24.34 -4.38
C LEU A 428 0.53 -23.67 -3.07
N LEU A 429 1.82 -23.76 -2.73
CA LEU A 429 2.38 -23.19 -1.51
C LEU A 429 2.42 -21.65 -1.56
N GLY A 430 2.59 -21.04 -2.75
CA GLY A 430 2.40 -19.60 -2.95
C GLY A 430 0.94 -19.16 -2.73
N GLY A 431 -0.04 -19.97 -3.17
CA GLY A 431 -1.45 -19.77 -2.86
C GLY A 431 -1.76 -19.90 -1.37
N ALA A 432 -1.20 -20.91 -0.70
CA ALA A 432 -1.35 -21.11 0.74
C ALA A 432 -0.70 -19.97 1.54
N LEU A 433 0.49 -19.49 1.16
CA LEU A 433 1.14 -18.31 1.72
C LEU A 433 0.28 -17.05 1.53
N THR A 434 -0.34 -16.89 0.36
CA THR A 434 -1.28 -15.79 0.08
C THR A 434 -2.48 -15.84 1.01
N LEU A 435 -3.12 -17.01 1.16
CA LEU A 435 -4.28 -17.18 2.04
C LEU A 435 -3.90 -16.97 3.51
N GLY A 436 -2.77 -17.52 3.96
CA GLY A 436 -2.23 -17.30 5.30
C GLY A 436 -1.95 -15.82 5.58
N PHE A 437 -1.32 -15.11 4.65
CA PHE A 437 -1.10 -13.67 4.74
C PHE A 437 -2.42 -12.89 4.85
N VAL A 438 -3.42 -13.20 4.02
CA VAL A 438 -4.75 -12.55 4.08
C VAL A 438 -5.48 -12.85 5.40
N VAL A 439 -5.34 -14.05 5.98
CA VAL A 439 -5.92 -14.40 7.28
C VAL A 439 -5.23 -13.67 8.44
N VAL A 440 -3.89 -13.57 8.39
CA VAL A 440 -3.06 -13.00 9.47
C VAL A 440 -3.04 -11.46 9.44
N CYS A 441 -2.90 -10.86 8.26
CA CYS A 441 -2.94 -9.41 8.05
C CYS A 441 -4.38 -8.86 7.98
N ARG A 442 -5.36 -9.75 7.80
CA ARG A 442 -6.80 -9.50 7.62
C ARG A 442 -7.16 -8.89 6.25
N PRO A 443 -8.42 -9.01 5.80
CA PRO A 443 -8.86 -8.50 4.50
C PRO A 443 -8.99 -6.97 4.48
N ASP A 444 -7.87 -6.26 4.47
CA ASP A 444 -7.80 -4.85 4.09
C ASP A 444 -7.98 -4.71 2.56
N PRO A 445 -8.64 -3.66 2.04
CA PRO A 445 -8.74 -3.36 0.60
C PRO A 445 -7.42 -3.47 -0.17
N SER A 446 -6.31 -3.04 0.44
CA SER A 446 -4.97 -3.05 -0.14
C SER A 446 -4.40 -4.47 -0.25
N VAL A 447 -4.65 -5.29 0.79
CA VAL A 447 -4.24 -6.69 0.89
C VAL A 447 -5.06 -7.58 -0.05
N LEU A 448 -6.38 -7.40 -0.10
CA LEU A 448 -7.28 -8.10 -1.03
C LEU A 448 -6.84 -7.87 -2.49
N ARG A 449 -6.52 -6.62 -2.85
CA ARG A 449 -6.01 -6.28 -4.18
C ARG A 449 -4.66 -6.94 -4.47
N ALA A 450 -3.74 -6.94 -3.51
CA ALA A 450 -2.43 -7.60 -3.67
C ALA A 450 -2.58 -9.11 -3.89
N ALA A 451 -3.47 -9.76 -3.13
CA ALA A 451 -3.80 -11.17 -3.28
C ALA A 451 -4.45 -11.49 -4.65
N VAL A 452 -5.41 -10.67 -5.12
CA VAL A 452 -6.04 -10.85 -6.44
C VAL A 452 -5.04 -10.61 -7.58
N CYS A 453 -4.22 -9.57 -7.51
CA CYS A 453 -3.15 -9.34 -8.51
C CYS A 453 -2.13 -10.49 -8.51
N GLY A 454 -1.75 -11.00 -7.34
CA GLY A 454 -0.89 -12.18 -7.19
C GLY A 454 -1.52 -13.44 -7.80
N ALA A 455 -2.79 -13.71 -7.51
CA ALA A 455 -3.53 -14.83 -8.07
C ALA A 455 -3.67 -14.75 -9.61
N VAL A 456 -3.94 -13.56 -10.15
CA VAL A 456 -3.98 -13.32 -11.61
C VAL A 456 -2.59 -13.50 -12.24
N ALA A 457 -1.51 -13.06 -11.58
CA ALA A 457 -0.14 -13.29 -12.04
C ALA A 457 0.26 -14.77 -12.00
N LEU A 458 -0.11 -15.50 -10.94
CA LEU A 458 0.07 -16.95 -10.83
C LEU A 458 -0.72 -17.71 -11.90
N LEU A 459 -1.96 -17.30 -12.18
CA LEU A 459 -2.77 -17.87 -13.26
C LEU A 459 -2.20 -17.55 -14.65
N ALA A 460 -1.64 -16.36 -14.87
CA ALA A 460 -0.95 -16.00 -16.11
C ALA A 460 0.33 -16.82 -16.33
N LEU A 461 1.10 -17.07 -15.25
CA LEU A 461 2.26 -17.98 -15.28
C LEU A 461 1.82 -19.43 -15.57
N ALA A 462 0.78 -19.93 -14.89
CA ALA A 462 0.27 -21.28 -15.07
C ALA A 462 -0.35 -21.52 -16.47
N THR A 463 -0.91 -20.49 -17.10
CA THR A 463 -1.47 -20.56 -18.46
C THR A 463 -0.47 -20.21 -19.56
N GLY A 464 0.79 -19.92 -19.23
CA GLY A 464 1.89 -19.63 -20.17
C GLY A 464 1.74 -18.34 -21.01
N ARG A 465 0.61 -17.63 -20.89
CA ARG A 465 0.29 -16.46 -21.72
C ARG A 465 0.94 -15.21 -21.16
N ARG A 466 2.12 -14.86 -21.69
CA ARG A 466 2.77 -13.54 -21.52
C ARG A 466 1.79 -12.43 -21.93
N ARG A 467 1.11 -11.83 -20.95
CA ARG A 467 0.12 -10.77 -21.14
C ARG A 467 0.55 -9.52 -20.39
N SER A 468 0.23 -8.37 -20.96
CA SER A 468 0.51 -7.07 -20.37
C SER A 468 -0.18 -6.92 -19.00
N LEU A 469 0.51 -6.25 -18.08
CA LEU A 469 0.06 -6.12 -16.68
C LEU A 469 -1.14 -5.17 -16.51
N ILE A 470 -1.43 -4.33 -17.51
CA ILE A 470 -2.54 -3.36 -17.49
C ILE A 470 -3.91 -4.07 -17.56
N PRO A 471 -4.17 -5.00 -18.51
CA PRO A 471 -5.31 -5.91 -18.46
C PRO A 471 -5.48 -6.67 -17.14
N ALA A 472 -4.39 -7.11 -16.51
CA ALA A 472 -4.45 -7.82 -15.23
C ALA A 472 -4.93 -6.89 -14.10
N LEU A 473 -4.40 -5.66 -14.02
CA LEU A 473 -4.86 -4.64 -13.08
C LEU A 473 -6.33 -4.26 -13.31
N ALA A 474 -6.74 -4.04 -14.57
CA ALA A 474 -8.13 -3.73 -14.91
C ALA A 474 -9.10 -4.87 -14.55
N THR A 475 -8.70 -6.11 -14.77
CA THR A 475 -9.48 -7.30 -14.37
C THR A 475 -9.59 -7.42 -12.86
N ALA A 476 -8.49 -7.19 -12.12
CA ALA A 476 -8.50 -7.21 -10.66
C ALA A 476 -9.43 -6.12 -10.08
N VAL A 477 -9.38 -4.91 -10.62
CA VAL A 477 -10.27 -3.79 -10.24
C VAL A 477 -11.73 -4.13 -10.50
N LEU A 478 -12.06 -4.64 -11.69
CA LEU A 478 -13.43 -5.02 -12.06
C LEU A 478 -13.98 -6.11 -11.13
N LEU A 479 -13.22 -7.18 -10.89
CA LEU A 479 -13.66 -8.29 -10.01
C LEU A 479 -13.84 -7.84 -8.56
N LEU A 480 -12.94 -7.01 -8.03
CA LEU A 480 -13.02 -6.50 -6.66
C LEU A 480 -14.22 -5.58 -6.46
N VAL A 481 -14.46 -4.63 -7.38
CA VAL A 481 -15.61 -3.73 -7.32
C VAL A 481 -16.94 -4.46 -7.49
N LEU A 482 -16.99 -5.52 -8.31
CA LEU A 482 -18.20 -6.35 -8.44
C LEU A 482 -18.48 -7.19 -7.18
N TYR A 483 -17.44 -7.65 -6.48
CA TYR A 483 -17.55 -8.46 -5.26
C TYR A 483 -17.92 -7.63 -4.02
N ASP A 484 -17.20 -6.53 -3.76
CA ASP A 484 -17.51 -5.56 -2.72
C ASP A 484 -17.50 -4.13 -3.31
N PRO A 485 -18.68 -3.59 -3.69
CA PRO A 485 -18.78 -2.28 -4.31
C PRO A 485 -18.35 -1.13 -3.36
N TRP A 486 -18.30 -1.35 -2.05
CA TRP A 486 -17.81 -0.35 -1.09
C TRP A 486 -16.31 -0.05 -1.28
N LEU A 487 -15.54 -0.97 -1.88
CA LEU A 487 -14.15 -0.73 -2.29
C LEU A 487 -14.02 0.47 -3.23
N ALA A 488 -15.03 0.72 -4.07
CA ALA A 488 -15.05 1.83 -5.03
C ALA A 488 -14.93 3.22 -4.39
N ARG A 489 -15.28 3.36 -3.11
CA ARG A 489 -15.13 4.59 -2.31
C ARG A 489 -13.98 4.56 -1.31
N SER A 490 -13.29 3.43 -1.16
CA SER A 490 -12.19 3.30 -0.22
C SER A 490 -10.91 3.95 -0.77
N TYR A 491 -10.43 5.00 -0.10
CA TYR A 491 -9.22 5.72 -0.52
C TYR A 491 -7.98 4.83 -0.61
N GLY A 492 -7.86 3.82 0.28
CA GLY A 492 -6.80 2.82 0.24
C GLY A 492 -6.78 1.99 -1.05
N PHE A 493 -7.95 1.70 -1.64
CA PHE A 493 -8.07 1.04 -2.95
C PHE A 493 -7.78 2.01 -4.11
N LEU A 494 -8.22 3.26 -4.02
CA LEU A 494 -7.92 4.30 -5.02
C LEU A 494 -6.41 4.56 -5.14
N LEU A 495 -5.76 4.94 -4.03
CA LEU A 495 -4.31 5.16 -3.94
C LEU A 495 -3.54 3.92 -4.40
N SER A 496 -3.98 2.73 -3.99
CA SER A 496 -3.49 1.44 -4.44
C SER A 496 -3.43 1.27 -5.96
N VAL A 497 -4.55 1.53 -6.65
CA VAL A 497 -4.65 1.35 -8.10
C VAL A 497 -3.88 2.45 -8.84
N LEU A 498 -3.91 3.69 -8.34
CA LEU A 498 -3.12 4.79 -8.89
C LEU A 498 -1.62 4.50 -8.83
N ALA A 499 -1.09 4.08 -7.67
CA ALA A 499 0.31 3.73 -7.50
C ALA A 499 0.74 2.60 -8.47
N THR A 500 -0.02 1.51 -8.56
CA THR A 500 0.31 0.42 -9.50
C THR A 500 0.14 0.83 -10.95
N GLY A 501 -0.86 1.65 -11.28
CA GLY A 501 -1.01 2.23 -12.62
C GLY A 501 0.20 3.10 -13.01
N ALA A 502 0.68 3.92 -12.09
CA ALA A 502 1.87 4.76 -12.29
C ALA A 502 3.15 3.94 -12.47
N LEU A 503 3.36 2.90 -11.65
CA LEU A 503 4.48 1.97 -11.78
C LEU A 503 4.46 1.19 -13.12
N LEU A 504 3.29 0.89 -13.66
CA LEU A 504 3.14 0.19 -14.95
C LEU A 504 3.23 1.11 -16.18
N THR A 505 3.05 2.43 -16.05
CA THR A 505 2.90 3.34 -17.20
C THR A 505 3.85 4.54 -17.22
N LEU A 506 4.12 5.16 -16.07
CA LEU A 506 5.00 6.34 -15.94
C LEU A 506 6.42 5.92 -15.59
N ALA A 507 6.60 5.08 -14.56
CA ALA A 507 7.91 4.71 -14.04
C ALA A 507 8.89 4.14 -15.10
N PRO A 508 8.49 3.27 -16.05
CA PRO A 508 9.41 2.77 -17.09
C PRO A 508 9.87 3.91 -18.04
N ARG A 509 8.98 4.85 -18.34
CA ARG A 509 9.25 6.01 -19.21
C ARG A 509 10.19 7.00 -18.54
N TRP A 510 10.05 7.17 -17.22
CA TRP A 510 10.84 8.08 -16.40
C TRP A 510 12.22 7.48 -16.08
N SER A 511 12.31 6.20 -15.75
CA SER A 511 13.58 5.46 -15.61
C SER A 511 14.39 5.53 -16.90
N ALA A 512 13.76 5.28 -18.06
CA ALA A 512 14.42 5.43 -19.35
C ALA A 512 14.92 6.87 -19.63
N ALA A 513 14.26 7.90 -19.08
CA ALA A 513 14.71 9.29 -19.19
C ALA A 513 15.89 9.62 -18.26
N LEU A 514 15.91 9.08 -17.04
CA LEU A 514 17.03 9.21 -16.10
C LEU A 514 18.26 8.43 -16.58
N ARG A 515 18.09 7.21 -17.10
CA ARG A 515 19.17 6.39 -17.67
C ARG A 515 19.82 7.03 -18.90
N ARG A 516 19.05 7.71 -19.76
CA ARG A 516 19.60 8.55 -20.85
C ARG A 516 20.47 9.72 -20.36
N ARG A 517 20.38 10.08 -19.08
CA ARG A 517 21.15 11.14 -18.42
C ARG A 517 22.27 10.59 -17.51
N ARG A 518 22.74 9.37 -17.79
CA ARG A 518 23.83 8.67 -17.08
C ARG A 518 23.55 8.28 -15.62
N VAL A 519 22.30 8.40 -15.15
CA VAL A 519 21.93 7.87 -13.82
C VAL A 519 22.01 6.33 -13.82
N PRO A 520 22.66 5.68 -12.84
CA PRO A 520 22.77 4.22 -12.79
C PRO A 520 21.38 3.53 -12.74
N PRO A 521 21.24 2.29 -13.26
CA PRO A 521 19.93 1.70 -13.54
C PRO A 521 19.05 1.52 -12.29
N ARG A 522 19.60 0.99 -11.18
CA ARG A 522 18.84 0.79 -9.93
C ARG A 522 18.27 2.09 -9.33
N PRO A 523 19.07 3.14 -9.04
CA PRO A 523 18.51 4.40 -8.55
C PRO A 523 17.62 5.11 -9.58
N ALA A 524 17.87 4.97 -10.89
CA ALA A 524 16.97 5.47 -11.92
C ALA A 524 15.60 4.77 -11.92
N GLU A 525 15.55 3.48 -11.61
CA GLU A 525 14.32 2.70 -11.50
C GLU A 525 13.56 3.02 -10.19
N ALA A 526 14.25 3.07 -9.05
CA ALA A 526 13.65 3.42 -7.76
C ALA A 526 13.12 4.87 -7.72
N LEU A 527 13.93 5.85 -8.13
CA LEU A 527 13.51 7.26 -8.17
C LEU A 527 12.35 7.48 -9.15
N ALA A 528 12.34 6.77 -10.29
CA ALA A 528 11.23 6.84 -11.24
C ALA A 528 9.94 6.19 -10.71
N ALA A 529 10.04 5.10 -9.95
CA ALA A 529 8.89 4.45 -9.32
C ALA A 529 8.28 5.35 -8.22
N ALA A 530 9.11 5.81 -7.28
CA ALA A 530 8.69 6.70 -6.19
C ALA A 530 8.08 8.01 -6.73
N ALA A 531 8.75 8.69 -7.67
CA ALA A 531 8.23 9.93 -8.24
C ALA A 531 6.94 9.71 -9.07
N ALA A 532 6.82 8.59 -9.80
CA ALA A 532 5.61 8.29 -10.57
C ALA A 532 4.42 8.00 -9.66
N ALA A 533 4.62 7.22 -8.59
CA ALA A 533 3.61 6.99 -7.56
C ALA A 533 3.19 8.30 -6.90
N GLN A 534 4.15 9.12 -6.45
CA GLN A 534 3.87 10.40 -5.82
C GLN A 534 3.07 11.34 -6.73
N ALA A 535 3.44 11.45 -8.01
CA ALA A 535 2.77 12.32 -8.97
C ALA A 535 1.30 11.94 -9.24
N LEU A 536 0.91 10.69 -9.00
CA LEU A 536 -0.47 10.21 -9.19
C LEU A 536 -1.26 10.09 -7.88
N CYS A 537 -0.59 9.85 -6.75
CA CYS A 537 -1.21 9.69 -5.43
C CYS A 537 -1.33 11.00 -4.64
N ALA A 538 -0.36 11.92 -4.74
CA ALA A 538 -0.32 13.13 -3.92
C ALA A 538 -1.59 14.02 -4.01
N PRO A 539 -2.26 14.18 -5.17
CA PRO A 539 -3.55 14.90 -5.24
C PRO A 539 -4.63 14.27 -4.35
N VAL A 540 -4.67 12.94 -4.21
CA VAL A 540 -5.64 12.22 -3.37
C VAL A 540 -5.24 12.27 -1.90
N VAL A 541 -3.94 12.16 -1.60
CA VAL A 541 -3.42 12.34 -0.23
C VAL A 541 -3.68 13.76 0.29
N ALA A 542 -3.57 14.78 -0.56
CA ALA A 542 -3.85 16.17 -0.19
C ALA A 542 -5.30 16.42 0.26
N VAL A 543 -6.29 15.73 -0.34
CA VAL A 543 -7.69 15.77 0.15
C VAL A 543 -7.78 15.20 1.58
N LEU A 544 -7.09 14.09 1.82
CA LEU A 544 -7.20 13.32 3.06
C LEU A 544 -6.45 13.94 4.24
N SER A 545 -5.28 14.51 3.99
CA SER A 545 -4.38 15.03 5.02
C SER A 545 -4.40 16.54 5.15
N ALA A 546 -5.04 17.26 4.22
CA ALA A 546 -5.00 18.73 4.10
C ALA A 546 -3.57 19.31 4.10
N ARG A 547 -2.60 18.53 3.61
CA ARG A 547 -1.17 18.82 3.64
C ARG A 547 -0.47 18.16 2.45
N VAL A 548 0.65 18.74 2.03
CA VAL A 548 1.56 18.19 1.02
C VAL A 548 2.95 18.08 1.64
N SER A 549 3.51 16.87 1.68
CA SER A 549 4.88 16.65 2.17
C SER A 549 5.89 16.90 1.04
N LEU A 550 6.79 17.86 1.25
CA LEU A 550 7.89 18.16 0.33
C LEU A 550 9.06 17.17 0.49
N VAL A 551 9.15 16.52 1.65
CA VAL A 551 10.17 15.49 1.96
C VAL A 551 9.72 14.07 1.63
N ALA A 552 8.50 13.88 1.12
CA ALA A 552 7.92 12.57 0.78
C ALA A 552 8.88 11.68 -0.01
N VAL A 553 9.42 12.16 -1.14
CA VAL A 553 10.25 11.35 -2.05
C VAL A 553 11.56 10.87 -1.40
N PRO A 554 12.41 11.73 -0.78
CA PRO A 554 13.61 11.24 -0.09
C PRO A 554 13.30 10.39 1.14
N CYS A 555 12.28 10.72 1.94
CA CYS A 555 11.88 9.90 3.08
C CYS A 555 11.41 8.49 2.63
N ASN A 556 10.57 8.42 1.59
CA ASN A 556 10.11 7.15 1.01
C ASN A 556 11.29 6.30 0.50
N LEU A 557 12.17 6.88 -0.32
CA LEU A 557 13.30 6.17 -0.90
C LEU A 557 14.25 5.62 0.18
N LEU A 558 14.55 6.40 1.22
CA LEU A 558 15.40 5.96 2.34
C LEU A 558 14.72 4.92 3.24
N ALA A 559 13.40 4.99 3.40
CA ALA A 559 12.62 4.00 4.16
C ALA A 559 12.46 2.69 3.40
N GLU A 560 12.23 2.71 2.09
CA GLU A 560 11.98 1.52 1.25
C GLU A 560 13.15 0.52 1.31
N PHE A 561 14.40 1.01 1.36
CA PHE A 561 15.59 0.17 1.57
C PHE A 561 15.54 -0.63 2.89
N ALA A 562 14.92 -0.11 3.94
CA ALA A 562 14.76 -0.75 5.24
C ALA A 562 13.45 -1.55 5.37
N VAL A 563 12.40 -1.18 4.62
CA VAL A 563 11.11 -1.90 4.62
C VAL A 563 11.28 -3.36 4.20
N ALA A 564 12.11 -3.65 3.19
CA ALA A 564 12.35 -5.02 2.74
C ALA A 564 12.96 -5.94 3.82
N PRO A 565 14.12 -5.62 4.44
CA PRO A 565 14.67 -6.46 5.52
C PRO A 565 13.79 -6.47 6.78
N ALA A 566 13.17 -5.34 7.18
CA ALA A 566 12.24 -5.32 8.31
C ALA A 566 11.03 -6.24 8.08
N THR A 567 10.46 -6.23 6.86
CA THR A 567 9.36 -7.14 6.48
C THR A 567 9.80 -8.60 6.55
N VAL A 568 10.91 -8.97 5.91
CA VAL A 568 11.36 -10.37 5.85
C VAL A 568 11.71 -10.92 7.23
N LEU A 569 12.47 -10.17 8.04
CA LEU A 569 12.85 -10.60 9.39
C LEU A 569 11.66 -10.59 10.35
N GLY A 570 10.75 -9.62 10.22
CA GLY A 570 9.52 -9.54 11.01
C GLY A 570 8.54 -10.68 10.71
N PHE A 571 8.39 -11.07 9.44
CA PHE A 571 7.62 -12.26 9.08
C PHE A 571 8.30 -13.56 9.53
N ALA A 572 9.64 -13.64 9.49
CA ALA A 572 10.37 -14.77 10.05
C ALA A 572 10.14 -14.90 11.58
N ALA A 573 10.26 -13.80 12.33
CA ALA A 573 9.96 -13.75 13.76
C ALA A 573 8.51 -14.16 14.07
N LEU A 574 7.54 -13.63 13.30
CA LEU A 574 6.12 -14.00 13.39
C LEU A 574 5.91 -15.52 13.22
N THR A 575 6.58 -16.16 12.26
CA THR A 575 6.48 -17.62 12.05
C THR A 575 7.26 -18.44 13.08
N ALA A 576 8.32 -17.88 13.66
CA ALA A 576 9.14 -18.55 14.67
C ALA A 576 8.51 -18.51 16.07
N ALA A 577 7.72 -17.47 16.40
CA ALA A 577 7.21 -17.25 17.76
C ALA A 577 6.43 -18.43 18.36
N PRO A 578 5.57 -19.18 17.62
CA PRO A 578 4.89 -20.36 18.16
C PRO A 578 5.77 -21.62 18.29
N LEU A 579 7.02 -21.58 17.80
CA LEU A 579 7.94 -22.71 17.73
C LEU A 579 9.13 -22.54 18.69
N ALA A 580 9.70 -21.34 18.76
CA ALA A 580 10.81 -20.98 19.63
C ALA A 580 10.83 -19.47 19.87
N MET A 581 10.30 -19.01 21.01
CA MET A 581 10.30 -17.58 21.37
C MET A 581 11.71 -16.93 21.38
N PRO A 582 12.79 -17.59 21.85
CA PRO A 582 14.14 -17.01 21.78
C PRO A 582 14.62 -16.75 20.35
N LEU A 583 14.29 -17.62 19.40
CA LEU A 583 14.59 -17.44 17.98
C LEU A 583 13.76 -16.28 17.39
N ALA A 584 12.49 -16.18 17.76
CA ALA A 584 11.63 -15.07 17.36
C ALA A 584 12.15 -13.72 17.92
N GLY A 585 12.59 -13.68 19.17
CA GLY A 585 13.22 -12.51 19.80
C GLY A 585 14.52 -12.11 19.11
N MET A 586 15.39 -13.06 18.76
CA MET A 586 16.61 -12.79 17.98
C MET A 586 16.29 -12.22 16.59
N LEU A 587 15.32 -12.80 15.88
CA LEU A 587 14.87 -12.31 14.57
C LEU A 587 14.22 -10.92 14.67
N ALA A 588 13.44 -10.67 15.73
CA ALA A 588 12.86 -9.37 16.03
C ALA A 588 13.93 -8.32 16.39
N TRP A 589 15.00 -8.69 17.10
CA TRP A 589 16.16 -7.83 17.38
C TRP A 589 16.83 -7.37 16.08
N TRP A 590 17.13 -8.31 15.17
CA TRP A 590 17.66 -7.97 13.84
C TRP A 590 16.68 -7.14 13.00
N ALA A 591 15.37 -7.37 13.11
CA ALA A 591 14.33 -6.56 12.47
C ALA A 591 14.16 -5.16 13.12
N GLY A 592 14.56 -5.01 14.39
CA GLY A 592 14.46 -3.77 15.15
C GLY A 592 15.37 -2.67 14.61
N TRP A 593 16.53 -3.02 14.07
CA TRP A 593 17.45 -2.08 13.41
C TRP A 593 16.83 -1.35 12.20
N PRO A 594 16.34 -2.03 11.14
CA PRO A 594 15.69 -1.36 10.03
C PRO A 594 14.34 -0.72 10.42
N ALA A 595 13.61 -1.23 11.41
CA ALA A 595 12.43 -0.56 11.94
C ALA A 595 12.79 0.78 12.63
N GLY A 596 13.82 0.80 13.49
CA GLY A 596 14.35 2.01 14.11
C GLY A 596 14.85 3.02 13.09
N TRP A 597 15.48 2.56 11.99
CA TRP A 597 15.90 3.42 10.88
C TRP A 597 14.72 4.12 10.18
N ILE A 598 13.63 3.40 9.89
CA ILE A 598 12.41 4.00 9.30
C ILE A 598 11.79 5.03 10.25
N ALA A 599 11.71 4.73 11.55
CA ALA A 599 11.23 5.67 12.56
C ALA A 599 12.13 6.92 12.68
N GLY A 600 13.45 6.73 12.62
CA GLY A 600 14.43 7.81 12.58
C GLY A 600 14.25 8.73 11.37
N ILE A 601 14.04 8.18 10.17
CA ILE A 601 13.70 8.95 8.96
C ILE A 601 12.39 9.72 9.16
N ALA A 602 11.35 9.07 9.69
CA ALA A 602 10.05 9.71 9.90
C ALA A 602 10.16 10.91 10.88
N ARG A 603 10.83 10.73 12.02
CA ARG A 603 11.03 11.82 13.00
C ARG A 603 11.93 12.93 12.46
N THR A 604 13.00 12.60 11.74
CA THR A 604 13.94 13.58 11.16
C THR A 604 13.32 14.36 10.00
N GLY A 605 12.51 13.73 9.16
CA GLY A 605 11.76 14.42 8.12
C GLY A 605 10.62 15.28 8.69
N ALA A 606 10.03 14.88 9.81
CA ALA A 606 8.93 15.59 10.47
C ALA A 606 9.36 16.75 11.41
N SER A 607 10.66 16.91 11.66
CA SER A 607 11.24 18.06 12.37
C SER A 607 11.71 19.18 11.44
N LEU A 608 11.78 18.95 10.12
CA LEU A 608 12.12 19.97 9.12
C LEU A 608 10.98 21.02 9.03
N PRO A 609 11.22 22.32 9.26
CA PRO A 609 10.13 23.31 9.39
C PRO A 609 9.32 23.55 8.11
N GLY A 610 9.84 23.20 6.94
CA GLY A 610 9.13 23.19 5.65
C GLY A 610 8.83 21.78 5.12
N GLY A 611 9.01 20.72 5.92
CA GLY A 611 8.86 19.34 5.48
C GLY A 611 7.45 18.99 4.98
N ALA A 612 6.43 19.62 5.57
CA ALA A 612 5.05 19.58 5.11
C ALA A 612 4.47 21.00 5.02
N VAL A 613 3.64 21.23 4.00
CA VAL A 613 2.94 22.50 3.75
C VAL A 613 1.44 22.25 3.81
N ASP A 614 0.71 23.12 4.50
CA ASP A 614 -0.75 23.03 4.61
C ASP A 614 -1.42 23.39 3.29
N TRP A 615 -2.42 22.61 2.90
CA TRP A 615 -3.02 22.64 1.57
C TRP A 615 -4.53 22.41 1.66
N PRO A 616 -5.37 23.04 0.80
CA PRO A 616 -6.81 22.85 0.87
C PRO A 616 -7.22 21.37 0.75
N GLY A 617 -7.77 20.81 1.84
CA GLY A 617 -8.23 19.43 1.97
C GLY A 617 -9.55 19.16 1.23
N ASN A 618 -9.65 19.63 -0.01
CA ASN A 618 -10.85 19.57 -0.84
C ASN A 618 -10.50 19.24 -2.29
N TRP A 619 -11.49 18.85 -3.08
CA TRP A 619 -11.28 18.41 -4.47
C TRP A 619 -10.76 19.52 -5.40
N THR A 620 -11.02 20.79 -5.09
CA THR A 620 -10.43 21.94 -5.79
C THR A 620 -8.94 22.08 -5.48
N GLY A 621 -8.53 21.90 -4.22
CA GLY A 621 -7.12 21.79 -3.82
C GLY A 621 -6.41 20.62 -4.49
N ALA A 622 -7.07 19.45 -4.60
CA ALA A 622 -6.53 18.30 -5.31
C ALA A 622 -6.34 18.58 -6.82
N LEU A 623 -7.31 19.23 -7.46
CA LEU A 623 -7.23 19.63 -8.86
C LEU A 623 -6.11 20.65 -9.09
N LEU A 624 -5.95 21.63 -8.19
CA LEU A 624 -4.85 22.59 -8.22
C LEU A 624 -3.49 21.88 -8.08
N LEU A 625 -3.36 20.94 -7.14
CA LEU A 625 -2.12 20.18 -6.96
C LEU A 625 -1.80 19.26 -8.14
N ALA A 626 -2.82 18.64 -8.75
CA ALA A 626 -2.68 17.86 -9.97
C ALA A 626 -2.24 18.73 -11.16
N ALA A 627 -2.79 19.94 -11.30
CA ALA A 627 -2.38 20.90 -12.31
C ALA A 627 -0.94 21.38 -12.10
N VAL A 628 -0.56 21.74 -10.88
CA VAL A 628 0.82 22.11 -10.51
C VAL A 628 1.78 20.94 -10.78
N THR A 629 1.44 19.72 -10.38
CA THR A 629 2.23 18.51 -10.66
C THR A 629 2.39 18.27 -12.17
N ALA A 630 1.31 18.43 -12.96
CA ALA A 630 1.38 18.30 -14.42
C ALA A 630 2.27 19.37 -15.06
N VAL A 631 2.16 20.62 -14.62
CA VAL A 631 3.04 21.73 -15.04
C VAL A 631 4.50 21.41 -14.68
N VAL A 632 4.79 21.00 -13.45
CA VAL A 632 6.15 20.63 -13.00
C VAL A 632 6.71 19.44 -13.79
N VAL A 633 5.92 18.43 -14.13
CA VAL A 633 6.36 17.32 -14.98
C VAL A 633 6.62 17.76 -16.44
N LEU A 634 5.79 18.64 -16.99
CA LEU A 634 5.92 19.13 -18.37
C LEU A 634 7.09 20.12 -18.52
N LEU A 635 7.20 21.10 -17.63
CA LEU A 635 8.33 22.03 -17.55
C LEU A 635 9.61 21.30 -17.14
N GLY A 636 9.54 20.34 -16.22
CA GLY A 636 10.66 19.49 -15.81
C GLY A 636 11.36 18.82 -16.99
N ARG A 637 10.60 18.33 -17.98
CA ARG A 637 11.18 17.76 -19.22
C ARG A 637 12.01 18.76 -20.03
N ARG A 638 11.78 20.07 -19.89
CA ARG A 638 12.62 21.16 -20.44
C ARG A 638 13.72 21.57 -19.46
N LEU A 639 13.37 21.83 -18.19
CA LEU A 639 14.28 22.29 -17.13
C LEU A 639 15.46 21.35 -16.91
N ILE A 640 15.25 20.03 -16.88
CA ILE A 640 16.33 19.04 -16.73
C ILE A 640 17.28 19.08 -17.95
N GLY A 641 16.88 19.68 -19.08
CA GLY A 641 17.76 20.01 -20.21
C GLY A 641 18.86 21.03 -19.87
N HIS A 642 18.65 21.88 -18.87
CA HIS A 642 19.58 22.91 -18.43
C HIS A 642 20.04 22.62 -16.99
N PRO A 643 21.31 22.22 -16.77
CA PRO A 643 21.77 21.79 -15.45
C PRO A 643 21.71 22.92 -14.41
N TRP A 644 21.96 24.17 -14.82
CA TRP A 644 21.93 25.33 -13.92
C TRP A 644 20.53 25.65 -13.40
N LEU A 645 19.51 25.63 -14.27
CA LEU A 645 18.10 25.75 -13.88
C LEU A 645 17.65 24.59 -12.98
N THR A 646 18.15 23.37 -13.24
CA THR A 646 17.88 22.21 -12.38
C THR A 646 18.49 22.39 -10.99
N GLY A 647 19.72 22.90 -10.91
CA GLY A 647 20.39 23.26 -9.66
C GLY A 647 19.65 24.36 -8.89
N LEU A 648 19.19 25.41 -9.58
CA LEU A 648 18.38 26.47 -8.98
C LEU A 648 17.05 25.95 -8.43
N CYS A 649 16.32 25.12 -9.16
CA CYS A 649 15.09 24.49 -8.66
C CYS A 649 15.35 23.58 -7.45
N ALA A 650 16.46 22.82 -7.45
CA ALA A 650 16.85 21.99 -6.31
C ALA A 650 17.23 22.83 -5.09
N LEU A 651 17.98 23.92 -5.28
CA LEU A 651 18.36 24.87 -4.23
C LEU A 651 17.12 25.56 -3.62
N LEU A 652 16.19 26.01 -4.45
CA LEU A 652 14.92 26.59 -4.00
C LEU A 652 14.06 25.59 -3.23
N LEU A 653 14.02 24.31 -3.65
CA LEU A 653 13.34 23.25 -2.90
C LEU A 653 14.01 23.00 -1.53
N VAL A 654 15.34 22.96 -1.47
CA VAL A 654 16.09 22.84 -0.20
C VAL A 654 15.82 24.03 0.71
N LEU A 655 15.85 25.26 0.19
CA LEU A 655 15.51 26.47 0.95
C LEU A 655 14.06 26.44 1.48
N ALA A 656 13.10 25.97 0.67
CA ALA A 656 11.69 25.85 1.04
C ALA A 656 11.41 24.75 2.08
N VAL A 657 12.21 23.67 2.10
CA VAL A 657 12.12 22.56 3.07
C VAL A 657 12.84 22.88 4.38
N VAL A 658 14.07 23.41 4.30
CA VAL A 658 14.90 23.73 5.48
C VAL A 658 14.38 24.99 6.19
N ARG A 659 13.81 25.95 5.44
CA ARG A 659 13.32 27.25 5.94
C ARG A 659 14.31 27.89 6.93
N PRO A 660 15.57 28.14 6.52
CA PRO A 660 16.60 28.60 7.44
C PRO A 660 16.19 29.92 8.12
N PRO A 661 16.43 30.10 9.44
CA PRO A 661 15.97 31.25 10.22
C PRO A 661 16.16 32.66 9.62
N PRO A 662 17.27 33.02 8.95
CA PRO A 662 17.36 34.32 8.28
C PRO A 662 16.35 34.50 7.14
N LEU A 663 16.04 33.43 6.40
CA LEU A 663 15.13 33.50 5.25
C LEU A 663 13.66 33.61 5.70
N THR A 664 13.25 32.87 6.74
CA THR A 664 11.91 33.02 7.32
C THR A 664 11.72 34.38 7.95
N ARG A 665 12.71 34.88 8.70
CA ARG A 665 12.63 36.22 9.32
C ARG A 665 12.44 37.32 8.29
N VAL A 666 13.09 37.24 7.12
CA VAL A 666 12.92 38.20 6.02
C VAL A 666 11.59 38.04 5.28
N ILE A 667 11.10 36.81 5.06
CA ILE A 667 9.88 36.56 4.27
C ILE A 667 8.59 36.73 5.09
N THR A 668 8.57 36.32 6.37
CA THR A 668 7.36 36.32 7.22
C THR A 668 7.43 37.28 8.41
N GLY A 669 8.51 38.06 8.54
CA GLY A 669 8.74 38.96 9.68
C GLY A 669 8.91 38.26 11.04
N TRP A 670 8.98 36.92 11.05
CA TRP A 670 8.81 36.12 12.26
C TRP A 670 10.02 35.20 12.52
N PRO A 671 10.53 35.09 13.76
CA PRO A 671 10.10 35.84 14.95
C PRO A 671 10.60 37.30 14.94
N PRO A 672 9.76 38.28 15.35
CA PRO A 672 10.14 39.67 15.41
C PRO A 672 11.25 39.92 16.45
N PRO A 673 12.00 41.04 16.34
CA PRO A 673 13.01 41.41 17.33
C PRO A 673 12.39 41.52 18.73
N GLY A 674 13.09 41.02 19.75
CA GLY A 674 12.62 41.00 21.15
C GLY A 674 11.66 39.87 21.52
N TRP A 675 11.16 39.07 20.57
CA TRP A 675 10.24 37.97 20.88
C TRP A 675 10.91 36.88 21.74
N ARG A 676 10.21 36.45 22.80
CA ARG A 676 10.63 35.36 23.71
C ARG A 676 9.58 34.25 23.68
N TYR A 677 10.02 33.02 23.43
CA TYR A 677 9.16 31.84 23.51
C TYR A 677 9.19 31.25 24.92
N ALA A 678 8.08 31.36 25.65
CA ALA A 678 7.88 30.66 26.92
C ALA A 678 7.03 29.41 26.67
N MET A 679 7.66 28.23 26.67
CA MET A 679 6.95 26.96 26.60
C MET A 679 6.67 26.45 28.01
N CYS A 680 5.48 26.75 28.53
CA CYS A 680 5.00 26.12 29.76
C CYS A 680 4.83 24.62 29.51
N VAL A 681 5.81 23.81 29.93
CA VAL A 681 5.65 22.36 30.00
C VAL A 681 4.62 22.09 31.07
N VAL A 682 3.40 21.72 30.66
CA VAL A 682 2.34 21.29 31.56
C VAL A 682 2.68 19.88 32.04
N PHE A 683 3.59 19.80 32.99
CA PHE A 683 3.73 18.63 33.85
C PHE A 683 2.39 18.42 34.57
N PRO A 684 1.86 17.18 34.62
CA PRO A 684 0.85 16.85 35.63
C PRO A 684 1.42 17.22 36.99
N VAL A 685 0.65 17.96 37.82
CA VAL A 685 1.14 18.37 39.14
C VAL A 685 1.17 17.14 40.03
N GLU A 686 2.37 16.55 40.17
CA GLU A 686 2.65 15.45 41.09
C GLU A 686 2.73 16.04 42.51
N SER A 687 1.56 16.28 43.08
CA SER A 687 1.36 17.05 44.31
C SER A 687 1.71 16.23 45.56
N THR A 688 3.00 16.13 45.85
CA THR A 688 3.49 15.63 47.13
C THR A 688 3.42 16.74 48.19
N CYS A 689 2.33 16.73 48.97
CA CYS A 689 2.12 17.54 50.18
C CYS A 689 1.42 16.68 51.24
#